data_AF-A0AA88GGK4-F1
#
_entry.id   AF-A0AA88GGK4-F1
#
_cell.length_a   1.000
_cell.length_b   1.000
_cell.length_c   1.000
_cell.angle_alpha   90.00
_cell.angle_beta   90.00
_cell.angle_gamma   90.00
#
_symmetry.space_group_name_H-M   'P 1'
#
loop_
_entity.id
_entity.type
_entity.pdbx_description
1 polymer ?
#
loop_
_entity_poly.entity_id
_entity_poly.type
_entity_poly.pdbx_seq_one_letter_code
_entity_poly.pdbx_strand_id
1 'polypeptide(L)'
;MQQGSFILPNDRHDNDDDPMQQSQISSAPPISDWSSGQHDLNMDQSSLRLGLSMTLSESLNTVPIRQTPIHVATPSSNSVKYNIIHASVETQNDISEIRSKVDKERVFVGRVDVSGSHGQNATNGRAGRAGRHGRNGQSKDRSTVGERGENGENGSAGEDAFNAQNGFSADNLNILMDRSSHPKELVIKYSRDSHRGAYSQSNRYGYNSSVIDEYQFTSCSRFPLHSNNEYVLFKACGGNGGNGGNGGHGGPGGNGGNGGNGIQEGGNGGDGGHGGDGGRPSYGGNGGNGGIIFVNTYDPRLLVLVKTETQGGRAGYNGVPGEPGEGGKGGKGGHGNVKSGAQGRAGNPGSKATQNVSFDPQFGNDGFTIYRVLDFRTNQIMYEGQKCYSARLLSFDVVAVDDDGIYEPGEEIFLTAFKVHNDGDIPLPAGAILHISPDSNGFILSDDQYILPEIGPKQTVTLTHAKLSAKIAPDLALKTHELSKVISVKAQIDLFDRVFTDSILGCNINVQYPLSITDISYLKQMGRGDSSDLVLSISNLSKNFYPFVYRVTTKDQLFFVETELRHIINQGNVNAEGFTFHTHPIIVGYCTEFYQNQAFEVELIYKDKVIQKIEKYVQAVPHFNPSMIDTTDLLLITNNNFRREDFKAFSDIFQLLNLRANYWDYDFYKGISFQEDVGQRHVVSCVDKYRGKPIIFCAKDKNDIRKFYAMDIAHHFGVYGPILENLYEHKSSVLFLAPSLPSKDDMKNYFSDPSVATKVAFDESTFSGYYKLLYPKATDADNRCVELENEKEKDSIHRFKFKIDLLDIKQVKSDSWVSWKYSYGKCSCYQLPLNILHSFIGLSFDRKSDYLDFGQVADPVTGERLENPKLIDILRNKNSSIDFKLLFAVIYSLNLQSKFRVIKELGKTETEQLIAELIRWVIFESVKRELRQSDTFPTLEGIANVLQEDSSLICEATVYSVMNLLNRATGFTYWRSWLPFATLSYGFKTKRTKIQNLYDAVDGEIRRWALECIQRKEIEYFDVDTTILNAQRDVQTSSSHATFPKLRDIPITYLLE
;
A
#
# COMPACT_ATOMS: atom_id res chain seq x y z
N MET A 1 -17.36 42.96 -46.79
CA MET A 1 -17.29 43.19 -48.25
C MET A 1 -16.84 41.89 -48.90
N GLN A 2 -17.68 41.35 -49.81
CA GLN A 2 -17.46 40.34 -50.89
C GLN A 2 -16.56 39.12 -50.60
N GLN A 3 -17.09 37.90 -50.36
CA GLN A 3 -17.60 36.87 -51.32
C GLN A 3 -16.62 36.39 -52.41
N GLY A 4 -16.32 35.08 -52.38
CA GLY A 4 -15.65 34.33 -53.44
C GLY A 4 -15.63 32.82 -53.15
N SER A 5 -16.62 32.10 -53.67
CA SER A 5 -16.81 30.65 -53.64
C SER A 5 -16.14 29.97 -54.84
N PHE A 6 -15.56 28.77 -54.67
CA PHE A 6 -15.21 27.87 -55.79
C PHE A 6 -15.59 26.42 -55.51
N ILE A 7 -16.00 25.77 -56.60
CA ILE A 7 -16.77 24.53 -56.76
C ILE A 7 -15.83 23.34 -57.06
N LEU A 8 -16.20 22.13 -56.63
CA LEU A 8 -15.60 20.84 -57.02
C LEU A 8 -16.40 20.20 -58.18
N PRO A 9 -15.76 19.45 -59.11
CA PRO A 9 -16.46 18.82 -60.22
C PRO A 9 -16.94 17.39 -59.89
N ASN A 10 -18.17 17.11 -60.32
CA ASN A 10 -18.74 15.78 -60.54
C ASN A 10 -18.45 15.36 -61.98
N ASP A 11 -18.14 14.08 -62.20
CA ASP A 11 -18.39 13.40 -63.47
C ASP A 11 -19.24 12.14 -63.23
N ARG A 12 -20.38 12.11 -63.92
CA ARG A 12 -21.24 10.96 -64.21
C ARG A 12 -21.06 10.62 -65.68
N HIS A 13 -21.18 9.34 -66.03
CA HIS A 13 -21.62 8.93 -67.36
C HIS A 13 -22.70 7.85 -67.27
N ASP A 14 -23.66 7.98 -68.17
CA ASP A 14 -24.95 7.31 -68.30
C ASP A 14 -24.87 5.94 -69.02
N ASN A 15 -25.90 5.09 -68.82
CA ASN A 15 -26.88 4.68 -69.86
C ASN A 15 -27.57 3.34 -69.56
N ASP A 16 -28.90 3.41 -69.41
CA ASP A 16 -29.99 2.71 -70.13
C ASP A 16 -29.99 1.20 -70.48
N ASP A 17 -31.23 0.67 -70.35
CA ASP A 17 -31.93 -0.38 -71.11
C ASP A 17 -32.15 -1.83 -70.55
N ASP A 18 -33.45 -2.15 -70.44
CA ASP A 18 -34.20 -3.42 -70.27
C ASP A 18 -33.92 -4.48 -71.40
N PRO A 19 -34.57 -5.68 -71.50
CA PRO A 19 -35.12 -6.64 -70.52
C PRO A 19 -34.81 -8.16 -70.82
N MET A 20 -35.23 -9.05 -69.91
CA MET A 20 -35.70 -10.46 -70.10
C MET A 20 -34.83 -11.64 -70.64
N GLN A 21 -34.97 -12.77 -69.91
CA GLN A 21 -34.92 -14.22 -70.26
C GLN A 21 -33.69 -15.13 -69.91
N GLN A 22 -33.98 -16.12 -69.03
CA GLN A 22 -33.61 -17.57 -68.99
C GLN A 22 -32.11 -17.97 -69.14
N SER A 23 -31.46 -18.79 -68.29
CA SER A 23 -31.83 -20.12 -67.77
C SER A 23 -30.70 -20.73 -66.90
N GLN A 24 -31.02 -21.71 -66.04
CA GLN A 24 -30.18 -22.87 -65.58
C GLN A 24 -29.01 -22.59 -64.58
N ILE A 25 -28.75 -23.29 -63.45
CA ILE A 25 -28.99 -24.67 -62.94
C ILE A 25 -28.93 -24.72 -61.38
N SER A 26 -29.85 -25.52 -60.80
CA SER A 26 -29.87 -26.39 -59.57
C SER A 26 -28.71 -26.33 -58.54
N SER A 27 -28.88 -26.11 -57.22
CA SER A 27 -29.66 -26.77 -56.14
C SER A 27 -29.03 -28.02 -55.50
N ALA A 28 -28.85 -27.94 -54.17
CA ALA A 28 -28.74 -28.91 -53.05
C ALA A 28 -28.67 -30.44 -53.31
N PRO A 29 -28.19 -31.19 -52.28
CA PRO A 29 -29.03 -32.28 -51.76
C PRO A 29 -29.02 -32.51 -50.23
N PRO A 30 -29.92 -33.38 -49.71
CA PRO A 30 -30.34 -33.45 -48.29
C PRO A 30 -30.09 -34.82 -47.56
N ILE A 31 -30.24 -34.79 -46.22
CA ILE A 31 -30.88 -35.71 -45.24
C ILE A 31 -30.94 -37.24 -45.51
N SER A 32 -30.53 -38.08 -44.52
CA SER A 32 -31.42 -39.01 -43.75
C SER A 32 -30.73 -40.02 -42.81
N ASP A 33 -31.11 -39.97 -41.52
CA ASP A 33 -31.56 -41.02 -40.57
C ASP A 33 -30.98 -42.45 -40.39
N TRP A 34 -30.84 -42.76 -39.09
CA TRP A 34 -31.23 -43.96 -38.31
C TRP A 34 -30.29 -45.16 -38.03
N SER A 35 -29.97 -45.27 -36.72
CA SER A 35 -30.11 -46.43 -35.82
C SER A 35 -28.95 -47.42 -35.56
N SER A 36 -28.70 -47.58 -34.24
CA SER A 36 -28.31 -48.77 -33.46
C SER A 36 -26.99 -49.52 -33.74
N GLY A 37 -26.25 -49.81 -32.65
CA GLY A 37 -25.36 -50.98 -32.59
C GLY A 37 -24.06 -50.81 -31.81
N GLN A 38 -24.10 -51.29 -30.56
CA GLN A 38 -23.04 -51.76 -29.65
C GLN A 38 -21.64 -52.20 -30.19
N HIS A 39 -20.70 -52.14 -29.22
CA HIS A 39 -19.50 -52.97 -28.99
C HIS A 39 -18.13 -52.56 -29.58
N ASP A 40 -17.27 -52.15 -28.64
CA ASP A 40 -15.95 -52.71 -28.32
C ASP A 40 -14.68 -52.52 -29.17
N LEU A 41 -13.67 -52.00 -28.44
CA LEU A 41 -12.28 -52.44 -28.31
C LEU A 41 -11.22 -52.06 -29.36
N ASN A 42 -10.13 -51.53 -28.79
CA ASN A 42 -8.72 -51.82 -29.08
C ASN A 42 -8.13 -51.30 -30.39
N MET A 43 -7.20 -50.35 -30.26
CA MET A 43 -5.75 -50.57 -30.13
C MET A 43 -5.07 -50.72 -31.50
N ASP A 44 -4.38 -49.63 -31.84
CA ASP A 44 -2.94 -49.60 -32.06
C ASP A 44 -2.36 -49.92 -33.46
N GLN A 45 -1.33 -49.12 -33.75
CA GLN A 45 -0.23 -49.31 -34.71
C GLN A 45 -0.49 -49.02 -36.21
N SER A 46 -0.05 -47.84 -36.66
CA SER A 46 1.21 -47.64 -37.42
C SER A 46 0.94 -47.62 -38.94
N SER A 47 1.60 -46.87 -39.82
CA SER A 47 2.65 -45.87 -39.81
C SER A 47 2.71 -45.27 -41.22
N LEU A 48 3.08 -43.98 -41.39
CA LEU A 48 4.08 -43.48 -42.37
C LEU A 48 4.03 -41.95 -42.59
N ARG A 49 5.02 -41.30 -41.99
CA ARG A 49 5.96 -40.28 -42.52
C ARG A 49 5.49 -39.00 -43.24
N LEU A 50 5.95 -37.88 -42.64
CA LEU A 50 6.59 -36.64 -43.14
C LEU A 50 5.94 -35.45 -42.39
N GLY A 51 6.59 -34.56 -41.65
CA GLY A 51 7.99 -34.18 -41.44
C GLY A 51 8.03 -32.65 -41.21
N LEU A 52 8.88 -32.16 -40.28
CA LEU A 52 9.16 -30.75 -39.86
C LEU A 52 8.30 -30.29 -38.65
N SER A 53 8.73 -30.31 -37.37
CA SER A 53 9.94 -29.82 -36.65
C SER A 53 10.01 -28.29 -36.49
N MET A 54 9.81 -27.80 -35.25
CA MET A 54 10.84 -27.07 -34.50
C MET A 54 10.51 -27.01 -33.01
N THR A 55 11.56 -27.17 -32.21
CA THR A 55 11.63 -27.60 -30.80
C THR A 55 11.85 -26.45 -29.81
N LEU A 56 11.35 -26.69 -28.59
CA LEU A 56 11.61 -26.01 -27.32
C LEU A 56 13.08 -26.03 -26.89
N SER A 57 13.44 -25.10 -26.00
CA SER A 57 14.43 -25.35 -24.95
C SER A 57 14.02 -24.68 -23.64
N GLU A 58 13.82 -25.50 -22.61
CA GLU A 58 13.67 -25.12 -21.20
C GLU A 58 15.03 -24.75 -20.57
N SER A 59 15.01 -23.91 -19.53
CA SER A 59 15.94 -24.04 -18.40
C SER A 59 15.33 -23.50 -17.11
N LEU A 60 15.52 -24.26 -16.04
CA LEU A 60 15.07 -24.08 -14.65
C LEU A 60 15.90 -23.03 -13.89
N ASN A 61 15.27 -22.28 -12.97
CA ASN A 61 15.76 -22.01 -11.60
C ASN A 61 14.73 -21.28 -10.71
N THR A 62 14.21 -22.03 -9.71
CA THR A 62 13.90 -21.70 -8.29
C THR A 62 13.49 -20.27 -7.81
N VAL A 63 12.17 -20.06 -7.58
CA VAL A 63 11.38 -19.74 -6.31
C VAL A 63 11.89 -18.68 -5.29
N PRO A 64 11.06 -17.95 -4.45
CA PRO A 64 9.57 -17.77 -4.36
C PRO A 64 9.07 -16.31 -4.21
N ILE A 65 7.85 -15.97 -4.69
CA ILE A 65 6.95 -15.01 -3.98
C ILE A 65 5.48 -15.47 -4.10
N ARG A 66 4.78 -15.43 -2.96
CA ARG A 66 3.35 -15.72 -2.75
C ARG A 66 2.44 -14.81 -3.59
N GLN A 67 1.55 -15.40 -4.40
CA GLN A 67 0.26 -14.80 -4.75
C GLN A 67 -0.81 -15.90 -4.87
N THR A 68 -1.92 -15.68 -4.19
CA THR A 68 -3.16 -16.48 -4.21
C THR A 68 -3.84 -16.43 -5.58
N PRO A 69 -4.36 -17.54 -6.14
CA PRO A 69 -5.06 -17.50 -7.41
C PRO A 69 -6.52 -17.06 -7.24
N ILE A 70 -6.91 -16.04 -8.00
CA ILE A 70 -8.31 -15.70 -8.27
C ILE A 70 -8.81 -16.71 -9.30
N HIS A 71 -9.76 -17.58 -8.90
CA HIS A 71 -10.47 -18.45 -9.83
C HIS A 71 -11.50 -17.63 -10.62
N VAL A 72 -11.20 -17.38 -11.90
CA VAL A 72 -12.18 -16.92 -12.88
C VAL A 72 -12.82 -18.16 -13.51
N ALA A 73 -14.05 -18.46 -13.11
CA ALA A 73 -14.85 -19.50 -13.74
C ALA A 73 -15.53 -18.92 -15.00
N THR A 74 -15.33 -19.57 -16.14
CA THR A 74 -16.06 -19.30 -17.38
C THR A 74 -17.47 -19.92 -17.30
N PRO A 75 -18.56 -19.19 -17.63
CA PRO A 75 -19.89 -19.77 -17.63
C PRO A 75 -20.20 -20.44 -18.97
N SER A 76 -20.69 -21.68 -18.91
CA SER A 76 -21.28 -22.40 -20.03
C SER A 76 -22.79 -22.11 -20.17
N SER A 77 -23.16 -21.93 -21.44
CA SER A 77 -24.46 -21.80 -22.12
C SER A 77 -25.80 -21.98 -21.37
N ASN A 78 -26.65 -20.96 -21.56
CA ASN A 78 -28.08 -20.97 -21.86
C ASN A 78 -29.04 -21.80 -20.98
N SER A 79 -29.46 -21.19 -19.87
CA SER A 79 -30.86 -21.21 -19.44
C SER A 79 -31.20 -19.82 -18.87
N VAL A 80 -32.36 -19.28 -19.25
CA VAL A 80 -32.84 -17.96 -18.82
C VAL A 80 -33.01 -18.00 -17.30
N LYS A 81 -32.03 -17.47 -16.57
CA LYS A 81 -32.07 -17.34 -15.11
C LYS A 81 -32.52 -15.94 -14.74
N TYR A 82 -33.67 -15.87 -14.07
CA TYR A 82 -34.15 -14.73 -13.29
C TYR A 82 -33.05 -14.22 -12.34
N ASN A 83 -33.10 -12.95 -11.94
CA ASN A 83 -32.07 -12.34 -11.07
C ASN A 83 -32.24 -12.72 -9.60
N ILE A 84 -32.33 -14.03 -9.38
CA ILE A 84 -32.47 -14.64 -8.09
C ILE A 84 -31.07 -14.80 -7.50
N ILE A 85 -30.76 -14.00 -6.47
CA ILE A 85 -29.56 -14.26 -5.67
C ILE A 85 -29.96 -15.30 -4.62
N HIS A 86 -29.35 -16.48 -4.72
CA HIS A 86 -29.56 -17.56 -3.77
C HIS A 86 -28.61 -17.41 -2.59
N ALA A 87 -29.15 -17.13 -1.41
CA ALA A 87 -28.38 -17.16 -0.17
C ALA A 87 -28.18 -18.63 0.25
N SER A 88 -26.94 -19.07 0.50
CA SER A 88 -26.67 -20.42 1.00
C SER A 88 -25.56 -20.43 2.06
N VAL A 89 -25.60 -21.43 2.94
CA VAL A 89 -24.72 -21.59 4.11
C VAL A 89 -23.22 -21.63 3.76
N GLU A 90 -22.84 -21.98 2.54
CA GLU A 90 -21.42 -22.10 2.13
C GLU A 90 -20.66 -20.76 2.07
N THR A 91 -21.36 -19.63 2.17
CA THR A 91 -20.79 -18.30 1.88
C THR A 91 -20.29 -17.48 3.09
N GLN A 92 -20.31 -17.99 4.33
CA GLN A 92 -20.06 -17.12 5.51
C GLN A 92 -18.98 -17.60 6.50
N ASN A 93 -17.88 -16.84 6.59
CA ASN A 93 -16.89 -16.91 7.67
C ASN A 93 -17.24 -16.02 8.88
N ASP A 94 -18.15 -15.03 8.72
CA ASP A 94 -18.43 -13.99 9.72
C ASP A 94 -19.35 -14.44 10.88
N ILE A 95 -20.00 -15.60 10.78
CA ILE A 95 -20.95 -16.10 11.79
C ILE A 95 -20.26 -16.41 13.14
N SER A 96 -18.99 -16.82 13.11
CA SER A 96 -18.26 -17.21 14.34
C SER A 96 -18.06 -16.05 15.32
N GLU A 97 -17.87 -14.83 14.82
CA GLU A 97 -17.71 -13.64 15.66
C GLU A 97 -19.02 -13.23 16.32
N ILE A 98 -20.14 -13.29 15.58
CA ILE A 98 -21.48 -13.00 16.11
C ILE A 98 -21.84 -14.02 17.20
N ARG A 99 -21.56 -15.32 16.99
CA ARG A 99 -21.75 -16.37 18.01
C ARG A 99 -21.01 -16.06 19.31
N SER A 100 -19.74 -15.66 19.22
CA SER A 100 -18.91 -15.33 20.39
C SER A 100 -19.45 -14.12 21.16
N LYS A 101 -19.97 -13.09 20.48
CA LYS A 101 -20.57 -11.92 21.14
C LYS A 101 -21.91 -12.26 21.80
N VAL A 102 -22.80 -12.95 21.07
CA VAL A 102 -24.11 -13.39 21.60
C VAL A 102 -23.94 -14.35 22.79
N ASP A 103 -22.94 -15.22 22.78
CA ASP A 103 -22.68 -16.13 23.90
C ASP A 103 -22.08 -15.44 25.14
N LYS A 104 -21.38 -14.31 24.97
CA LYS A 104 -20.77 -13.55 26.08
C LYS A 104 -21.75 -12.62 26.81
N GLU A 105 -22.80 -12.16 26.13
CA GLU A 105 -23.82 -11.24 26.70
C GLU A 105 -24.98 -11.97 27.38
N ARG A 106 -24.91 -13.29 27.46
CA ARG A 106 -25.96 -14.14 28.00
C ARG A 106 -26.01 -14.07 29.54
N VAL A 107 -27.03 -13.40 30.07
CA VAL A 107 -27.32 -13.31 31.51
C VAL A 107 -28.29 -14.43 31.89
N PHE A 108 -28.03 -15.16 32.97
CA PHE A 108 -29.01 -16.12 33.50
C PHE A 108 -29.85 -15.45 34.59
N VAL A 109 -31.17 -15.60 34.52
CA VAL A 109 -32.08 -15.07 35.56
C VAL A 109 -32.17 -16.00 36.76
N GLY A 110 -31.84 -17.27 36.53
CA GLY A 110 -31.99 -18.33 37.51
C GLY A 110 -31.05 -19.49 37.24
N ARG A 111 -30.64 -20.16 38.32
CA ARG A 111 -29.84 -21.38 38.25
C ARG A 111 -30.38 -22.41 39.24
N VAL A 112 -30.64 -23.61 38.75
CA VAL A 112 -30.83 -24.79 39.63
C VAL A 112 -29.59 -25.65 39.46
N ASP A 113 -28.80 -25.73 40.53
CA ASP A 113 -27.53 -26.46 40.55
C ASP A 113 -27.61 -27.68 41.47
N VAL A 114 -27.40 -28.84 40.87
CA VAL A 114 -27.29 -30.14 41.53
C VAL A 114 -25.92 -30.78 41.28
N SER A 115 -24.93 -29.95 40.95
CA SER A 115 -23.55 -30.40 40.74
C SER A 115 -22.97 -31.04 42.00
N GLY A 116 -22.13 -32.06 41.79
CA GLY A 116 -21.42 -32.70 42.88
C GLY A 116 -20.31 -31.81 43.44
N SER A 117 -20.05 -31.94 44.74
CA SER A 117 -18.98 -31.19 45.40
C SER A 117 -17.60 -31.68 44.99
N HIS A 118 -16.64 -30.76 44.97
CA HIS A 118 -15.23 -31.09 44.71
C HIS A 118 -14.65 -31.97 45.82
N GLY A 119 -13.81 -32.92 45.43
CA GLY A 119 -13.01 -33.70 46.35
C GLY A 119 -11.99 -32.82 47.05
N GLN A 120 -11.76 -33.07 48.33
CA GLN A 120 -10.70 -32.39 49.09
C GLN A 120 -9.32 -32.84 48.61
N ASN A 121 -8.42 -31.88 48.45
CA ASN A 121 -7.02 -32.17 48.18
C ASN A 121 -6.39 -32.96 49.33
N ALA A 122 -5.46 -33.81 48.98
CA ALA A 122 -4.55 -34.49 49.89
C ALA A 122 -3.71 -33.50 50.71
N THR A 123 -3.23 -33.96 51.86
CA THR A 123 -2.22 -33.25 52.65
C THR A 123 -0.84 -33.84 52.37
N ASN A 124 0.14 -32.97 52.12
CA ASN A 124 1.53 -33.35 51.91
C ASN A 124 2.15 -33.97 53.18
N GLY A 125 3.08 -34.90 52.98
CA GLY A 125 3.91 -35.44 54.05
C GLY A 125 4.92 -34.42 54.57
N ARG A 126 5.25 -34.49 55.86
CA ARG A 126 6.27 -33.64 56.48
C ARG A 126 7.66 -34.16 56.22
N ALA A 127 8.62 -33.26 56.07
CA ALA A 127 10.02 -33.64 55.93
C ALA A 127 10.58 -34.28 57.21
N GLY A 128 11.44 -35.27 57.02
CA GLY A 128 12.22 -35.93 58.05
C GLY A 128 13.23 -34.97 58.68
N ARG A 129 13.47 -35.15 59.97
CA ARG A 129 14.48 -34.43 60.75
C ARG A 129 15.88 -34.94 60.41
N ALA A 130 16.83 -34.01 60.32
CA ALA A 130 18.24 -34.31 60.16
C ALA A 130 18.81 -35.08 61.37
N GLY A 131 19.73 -36.00 61.10
CA GLY A 131 20.49 -36.72 62.10
C GLY A 131 21.53 -35.82 62.76
N ARG A 132 21.77 -36.02 64.05
CA ARG A 132 22.76 -35.27 64.82
C ARG A 132 24.18 -35.69 64.45
N HIS A 133 25.09 -34.72 64.33
CA HIS A 133 26.51 -35.00 64.14
C HIS A 133 27.14 -35.66 65.38
N GLY A 134 28.03 -36.63 65.13
CA GLY A 134 28.84 -37.26 66.17
C GLY A 134 29.89 -36.29 66.72
N ARG A 135 30.21 -36.41 68.01
CA ARG A 135 31.24 -35.60 68.66
C ARG A 135 32.63 -36.09 68.30
N ASN A 136 33.57 -35.16 68.14
CA ASN A 136 34.97 -35.51 67.92
C ASN A 136 35.56 -36.17 69.18
N GLY A 137 36.43 -37.16 69.00
CA GLY A 137 37.20 -37.77 70.07
C GLY A 137 38.17 -36.76 70.69
N GLN A 138 38.40 -36.84 72.00
CA GLN A 138 39.32 -35.93 72.67
C GLN A 138 40.78 -36.37 72.45
N SER A 139 41.65 -35.41 72.12
CA SER A 139 43.09 -35.60 72.17
C SER A 139 43.53 -35.44 73.63
N LYS A 140 44.12 -36.48 74.24
CA LYS A 140 44.63 -36.39 75.61
C LYS A 140 46.16 -36.39 75.58
N ASP A 141 46.76 -35.31 76.06
CA ASP A 141 48.21 -35.00 75.99
C ASP A 141 49.15 -35.98 76.73
N ARG A 142 48.63 -37.09 77.28
CA ARG A 142 49.44 -38.15 77.92
C ARG A 142 49.02 -39.57 77.54
N SER A 143 48.00 -39.76 76.69
CA SER A 143 47.66 -41.11 76.19
C SER A 143 48.40 -41.40 74.89
N THR A 144 48.91 -42.61 74.78
CA THR A 144 49.59 -43.08 73.57
C THR A 144 48.63 -43.19 72.37
N VAL A 145 47.32 -43.35 72.63
CA VAL A 145 46.27 -43.48 71.61
C VAL A 145 45.20 -42.39 71.79
N GLY A 146 44.79 -41.75 70.69
CA GLY A 146 43.70 -40.77 70.66
C GLY A 146 42.30 -41.40 70.71
N GLU A 147 41.30 -40.70 71.22
CA GLU A 147 39.93 -41.24 71.33
C GLU A 147 39.24 -41.33 69.97
N ARG A 148 38.38 -42.34 69.79
CA ARG A 148 37.57 -42.46 68.58
C ARG A 148 36.49 -41.37 68.55
N GLY A 149 36.23 -40.77 67.38
CA GLY A 149 35.08 -39.90 67.20
C GLY A 149 33.76 -40.69 67.24
N GLU A 150 32.70 -40.07 67.77
CA GLU A 150 31.37 -40.68 67.81
C GLU A 150 30.76 -40.73 66.41
N ASN A 151 29.95 -41.75 66.14
CA ASN A 151 29.22 -41.83 64.89
C ASN A 151 28.12 -40.75 64.84
N GLY A 152 27.78 -40.27 63.65
CA GLY A 152 26.61 -39.43 63.46
C GLY A 152 25.32 -40.25 63.48
N GLU A 153 24.22 -39.63 63.93
CA GLU A 153 22.90 -40.24 63.92
C GLU A 153 22.29 -40.22 62.52
N ASN A 154 21.44 -41.20 62.22
CA ASN A 154 20.73 -41.23 60.94
C ASN A 154 19.68 -40.11 60.86
N GLY A 155 19.44 -39.60 59.66
CA GLY A 155 18.27 -38.78 59.38
C GLY A 155 17.00 -39.60 59.45
N SER A 156 15.89 -38.99 59.88
CA SER A 156 14.58 -39.65 59.88
C SER A 156 13.94 -39.60 58.50
N ALA A 157 13.11 -40.60 58.18
CA ALA A 157 12.37 -40.62 56.92
C ALA A 157 11.36 -39.46 56.85
N GLY A 158 11.06 -39.02 55.64
CA GLY A 158 9.92 -38.13 55.40
C GLY A 158 8.60 -38.88 55.59
N GLU A 159 7.56 -38.17 56.05
CA GLU A 159 6.23 -38.74 56.19
C GLU A 159 5.59 -38.95 54.80
N ASP A 160 4.75 -39.97 54.67
CA ASP A 160 3.95 -40.19 53.47
C ASP A 160 2.81 -39.15 53.39
N ALA A 161 2.37 -38.84 52.17
CA ALA A 161 1.17 -38.02 51.96
C ALA A 161 -0.13 -38.82 52.15
N PHE A 162 -1.22 -38.12 52.49
CA PHE A 162 -2.56 -38.72 52.62
C PHE A 162 -3.32 -38.62 51.30
N ASN A 163 -4.14 -39.61 50.94
CA ASN A 163 -4.88 -39.61 49.67
C ASN A 163 -5.87 -38.44 49.55
N ALA A 164 -6.05 -37.95 48.33
CA ALA A 164 -7.11 -36.99 48.03
C ALA A 164 -8.48 -37.68 47.98
N GLN A 165 -9.55 -36.90 48.10
CA GLN A 165 -10.91 -37.42 47.94
C GLN A 165 -11.34 -37.34 46.48
N ASN A 166 -12.14 -38.31 46.06
CA ASN A 166 -12.85 -38.23 44.78
C ASN A 166 -13.86 -37.08 44.82
N GLY A 167 -14.11 -36.48 43.66
CA GLY A 167 -15.24 -35.59 43.50
C GLY A 167 -16.56 -36.36 43.55
N PHE A 168 -17.59 -35.72 44.08
CA PHE A 168 -18.91 -36.32 44.13
C PHE A 168 -19.58 -36.23 42.76
N SER A 169 -20.29 -37.27 42.34
CA SER A 169 -21.16 -37.18 41.16
C SER A 169 -22.30 -36.19 41.41
N ALA A 170 -22.78 -35.56 40.35
CA ALA A 170 -24.01 -34.76 40.42
C ALA A 170 -25.25 -35.65 40.62
N ASP A 171 -26.31 -35.05 41.16
CA ASP A 171 -27.62 -35.69 41.22
C ASP A 171 -28.32 -35.62 39.84
N ASN A 172 -29.31 -36.47 39.64
CA ASN A 172 -30.23 -36.32 38.52
C ASN A 172 -31.26 -35.24 38.82
N LEU A 173 -31.65 -34.49 37.80
CA LEU A 173 -32.60 -33.39 37.92
C LEU A 173 -33.81 -33.64 37.02
N ASN A 174 -35.00 -33.74 37.62
CA ASN A 174 -36.24 -33.83 36.87
C ASN A 174 -37.00 -32.51 36.96
N ILE A 175 -37.36 -31.94 35.81
CA ILE A 175 -37.88 -30.58 35.67
C ILE A 175 -39.21 -30.65 34.92
N LEU A 176 -40.21 -29.94 35.41
CA LEU A 176 -41.45 -29.65 34.68
C LEU A 176 -41.59 -28.14 34.53
N MET A 177 -41.59 -27.69 33.28
CA MET A 177 -41.78 -26.29 32.91
C MET A 177 -43.23 -26.05 32.53
N ASP A 178 -43.80 -24.99 33.11
CA ASP A 178 -45.17 -24.58 32.90
C ASP A 178 -45.24 -23.07 32.63
N ARG A 179 -46.29 -22.65 31.93
CA ARG A 179 -46.56 -21.23 31.71
C ARG A 179 -47.03 -20.61 33.01
N SER A 180 -46.45 -19.47 33.39
CA SER A 180 -47.10 -18.63 34.40
C SER A 180 -48.38 -18.02 33.83
N SER A 181 -49.29 -17.62 34.72
CA SER A 181 -50.37 -16.70 34.36
C SER A 181 -49.85 -15.33 33.91
N HIS A 182 -48.59 -15.01 34.22
CA HIS A 182 -47.91 -13.82 33.75
C HIS A 182 -47.06 -14.13 32.50
N PRO A 183 -47.19 -13.38 31.39
CA PRO A 183 -46.53 -13.70 30.12
C PRO A 183 -44.99 -13.61 30.17
N LYS A 184 -44.43 -12.98 31.20
CA LYS A 184 -42.98 -12.80 31.41
C LYS A 184 -42.42 -13.66 32.53
N GLU A 185 -43.15 -14.64 33.03
CA GLU A 185 -42.67 -15.52 34.10
C GLU A 185 -42.65 -16.97 33.64
N LEU A 186 -41.54 -17.65 33.88
CA LEU A 186 -41.41 -19.10 33.71
C LEU A 186 -41.60 -19.79 35.07
N VAL A 187 -42.56 -20.71 35.16
CA VAL A 187 -42.75 -21.54 36.35
C VAL A 187 -41.99 -22.84 36.16
N ILE A 188 -41.09 -23.13 37.09
CA ILE A 188 -40.30 -24.37 37.05
C ILE A 188 -40.57 -25.15 38.33
N LYS A 189 -41.05 -26.38 38.17
CA LYS A 189 -41.10 -27.39 39.23
C LYS A 189 -39.93 -28.34 39.03
N TYR A 190 -39.21 -28.68 40.08
CA TYR A 190 -38.08 -29.61 39.96
C TYR A 190 -37.95 -30.53 41.18
N SER A 191 -37.41 -31.71 40.97
CA SER A 191 -37.00 -32.66 42.01
C SER A 191 -35.56 -33.12 41.77
N ARG A 192 -34.86 -33.35 42.87
CA ARG A 192 -33.51 -33.92 42.89
C ARG A 192 -33.63 -35.39 43.19
N ASP A 193 -33.06 -36.24 42.36
CA ASP A 193 -32.96 -37.66 42.64
C ASP A 193 -31.51 -38.03 42.93
N SER A 194 -31.22 -38.25 44.20
CA SER A 194 -29.91 -38.64 44.71
C SER A 194 -29.67 -40.16 44.64
N HIS A 195 -30.61 -40.94 44.09
CA HIS A 195 -30.50 -42.41 44.07
C HIS A 195 -29.43 -42.89 43.09
N ARG A 196 -28.24 -43.11 43.65
CA ARG A 196 -27.00 -43.62 43.05
C ARG A 196 -27.07 -44.99 42.35
N GLY A 197 -28.22 -45.60 42.03
CA GLY A 197 -28.17 -47.01 41.63
C GLY A 197 -29.33 -47.71 40.92
N ALA A 198 -30.38 -47.06 40.41
CA ALA A 198 -31.55 -47.82 39.93
C ALA A 198 -32.15 -47.46 38.57
N TYR A 199 -31.54 -46.60 37.75
CA TYR A 199 -32.09 -46.34 36.41
C TYR A 199 -31.83 -47.45 35.37
N SER A 200 -31.09 -48.51 35.74
CA SER A 200 -30.76 -49.61 34.81
C SER A 200 -31.82 -50.71 34.68
N GLN A 201 -32.96 -50.64 35.38
CA GLN A 201 -33.96 -51.74 35.36
C GLN A 201 -35.38 -51.38 34.93
N SER A 202 -35.76 -50.10 34.77
CA SER A 202 -37.14 -49.75 34.38
C SER A 202 -37.45 -49.92 32.88
N ASN A 203 -36.44 -50.05 32.01
CA ASN A 203 -36.67 -50.34 30.57
C ASN A 203 -37.25 -51.74 30.29
N ARG A 204 -37.43 -52.60 31.31
CA ARG A 204 -37.93 -53.97 31.13
C ARG A 204 -39.43 -54.17 31.36
N TYR A 205 -40.14 -53.17 31.85
CA TYR A 205 -41.59 -53.27 32.05
C TYR A 205 -42.28 -52.10 31.34
N GLY A 206 -42.90 -52.40 30.19
CA GLY A 206 -43.71 -51.46 29.40
C GLY A 206 -45.00 -51.04 30.09
N TYR A 207 -44.90 -50.38 31.24
CA TYR A 207 -46.03 -49.78 31.93
C TYR A 207 -46.12 -48.29 31.58
N ASN A 208 -47.25 -47.94 30.97
CA ASN A 208 -47.77 -46.59 30.81
C ASN A 208 -48.19 -46.01 32.19
N SER A 209 -47.29 -45.93 33.17
CA SER A 209 -47.50 -45.02 34.30
C SER A 209 -47.28 -43.59 33.79
N SER A 210 -48.21 -42.70 34.14
CA SER A 210 -48.09 -41.26 33.89
C SER A 210 -46.74 -40.78 34.44
N VAL A 211 -45.88 -40.28 33.55
CA VAL A 211 -44.50 -39.87 33.87
C VAL A 211 -44.44 -38.83 35.00
N ILE A 212 -45.56 -38.17 35.31
CA ILE A 212 -45.64 -37.12 36.33
C ILE A 212 -46.12 -37.63 37.68
N ASP A 213 -46.97 -38.67 37.74
CA ASP A 213 -47.52 -39.13 39.04
C ASP A 213 -46.45 -39.83 39.90
N GLU A 214 -45.34 -40.25 39.30
CA GLU A 214 -44.21 -40.90 39.98
C GLU A 214 -43.20 -39.90 40.58
N TYR A 215 -43.15 -38.65 40.09
CA TYR A 215 -42.20 -37.65 40.59
C TYR A 215 -42.91 -36.56 41.40
N GLN A 216 -42.86 -36.69 42.73
CA GLN A 216 -43.20 -35.59 43.62
C GLN A 216 -42.18 -34.46 43.45
N PHE A 217 -42.54 -33.41 42.69
CA PHE A 217 -41.71 -32.20 42.57
C PHE A 217 -41.59 -31.52 43.94
N THR A 218 -40.38 -31.53 44.51
CA THR A 218 -40.13 -31.04 45.87
C THR A 218 -39.93 -29.53 45.94
N SER A 219 -39.74 -28.87 44.80
CA SER A 219 -39.47 -27.43 44.72
C SER A 219 -40.19 -26.80 43.53
N CYS A 220 -40.62 -25.54 43.71
CA CYS A 220 -41.20 -24.73 42.66
C CYS A 220 -40.63 -23.31 42.73
N SER A 221 -40.11 -22.81 41.61
CA SER A 221 -39.54 -21.48 41.48
C SER A 221 -40.19 -20.74 40.31
N ARG A 222 -40.27 -19.41 40.41
CA ARG A 222 -40.72 -18.52 39.34
C ARG A 222 -39.55 -17.65 38.92
N PHE A 223 -39.29 -17.57 37.62
CA PHE A 223 -38.21 -16.76 37.07
C PHE A 223 -38.80 -15.68 36.16
N PRO A 224 -38.68 -14.39 36.53
CA PRO A 224 -39.09 -13.30 35.65
C PRO A 224 -38.08 -13.14 34.52
N LEU A 225 -38.53 -13.15 33.28
CA LEU A 225 -37.70 -12.90 32.11
C LEU A 225 -37.82 -11.41 31.74
N HIS A 226 -36.76 -10.66 32.03
CA HIS A 226 -36.67 -9.23 31.80
C HIS A 226 -36.13 -8.88 30.42
N SER A 227 -35.38 -9.80 29.80
CA SER A 227 -34.81 -9.61 28.46
C SER A 227 -34.86 -10.87 27.59
N ASN A 228 -34.62 -10.69 26.29
CA ASN A 228 -34.68 -11.77 25.30
C ASN A 228 -33.48 -12.73 25.38
N ASN A 229 -32.39 -12.30 26.02
CA ASN A 229 -31.15 -13.08 26.15
C ASN A 229 -31.10 -13.93 27.44
N GLU A 230 -32.13 -13.85 28.27
CA GLU A 230 -32.14 -14.36 29.64
C GLU A 230 -32.64 -15.80 29.75
N TYR A 231 -31.86 -16.76 30.22
CA TYR A 231 -32.37 -18.15 30.38
C TYR A 231 -32.25 -18.64 31.81
N VAL A 232 -32.93 -19.75 32.08
CA VAL A 232 -32.73 -20.53 33.31
C VAL A 232 -31.71 -21.63 33.03
N LEU A 233 -30.63 -21.65 33.81
CA LEU A 233 -29.56 -22.65 33.69
C LEU A 233 -29.82 -23.81 34.65
N PHE A 234 -29.88 -25.02 34.11
CA PHE A 234 -29.91 -26.26 34.89
C PHE A 234 -28.54 -26.93 34.83
N LYS A 235 -27.93 -27.16 35.99
CA LYS A 235 -26.58 -27.70 36.08
C LYS A 235 -26.54 -28.95 36.92
N ALA A 236 -25.97 -30.01 36.36
CA ALA A 236 -25.73 -31.30 37.01
C ALA A 236 -24.31 -31.78 36.67
N CYS A 237 -23.30 -30.97 37.01
CA CYS A 237 -21.90 -31.31 36.73
C CYS A 237 -21.25 -32.10 37.86
N GLY A 238 -20.45 -33.10 37.53
CA GLY A 238 -19.67 -33.83 38.52
C GLY A 238 -18.62 -32.94 39.18
N GLY A 239 -18.36 -33.17 40.47
CA GLY A 239 -17.32 -32.47 41.20
C GLY A 239 -15.93 -32.92 40.74
N ASN A 240 -14.99 -32.00 40.57
CA ASN A 240 -13.57 -32.35 40.36
C ASN A 240 -13.00 -33.19 41.51
N GLY A 241 -12.14 -34.15 41.23
CA GLY A 241 -11.35 -34.87 42.22
C GLY A 241 -10.29 -33.99 42.87
N GLY A 242 -9.96 -34.25 44.13
CA GLY A 242 -8.90 -33.54 44.83
C GLY A 242 -7.52 -33.94 44.32
N ASN A 243 -6.55 -33.02 44.36
CA ASN A 243 -5.17 -33.32 44.00
C ASN A 243 -4.47 -34.12 45.11
N GLY A 244 -3.69 -35.12 44.71
CA GLY A 244 -2.80 -35.92 45.55
C GLY A 244 -1.68 -35.09 46.17
N GLY A 245 -1.15 -35.59 47.28
CA GLY A 245 -0.22 -34.90 48.16
C GLY A 245 1.19 -35.39 47.91
N ASN A 246 2.15 -34.50 48.06
CA ASN A 246 3.56 -34.82 47.88
C ASN A 246 4.11 -35.50 49.13
N GLY A 247 4.93 -36.53 48.95
CA GLY A 247 5.63 -37.17 50.06
C GLY A 247 6.67 -36.24 50.69
N GLY A 248 6.88 -36.35 51.99
CA GLY A 248 7.87 -35.55 52.71
C GLY A 248 9.29 -35.94 52.35
N HIS A 249 10.24 -35.00 52.31
CA HIS A 249 11.65 -35.33 52.06
C HIS A 249 12.29 -36.07 53.24
N GLY A 250 13.21 -37.00 52.99
CA GLY A 250 14.01 -37.62 54.04
C GLY A 250 15.00 -36.64 54.66
N GLY A 251 15.22 -36.73 55.97
CA GLY A 251 16.20 -35.91 56.67
C GLY A 251 17.63 -36.37 56.36
N PRO A 252 18.61 -35.47 56.24
CA PRO A 252 20.00 -35.88 56.01
C PRO A 252 20.60 -36.55 57.26
N GLY A 253 21.54 -37.47 57.08
CA GLY A 253 22.29 -38.11 58.15
C GLY A 253 23.34 -37.19 58.77
N GLY A 254 23.61 -37.37 60.05
CA GLY A 254 24.64 -36.63 60.76
C GLY A 254 26.04 -37.10 60.36
N ASN A 255 26.97 -36.18 60.09
CA ASN A 255 28.39 -36.50 59.99
C ASN A 255 28.95 -37.18 61.26
N GLY A 256 29.89 -38.10 61.10
CA GLY A 256 30.64 -38.68 62.21
C GLY A 256 31.70 -37.71 62.74
N GLY A 257 32.00 -37.80 64.03
CA GLY A 257 33.02 -37.01 64.69
C GLY A 257 34.42 -37.46 64.29
N ASN A 258 35.37 -36.54 64.21
CA ASN A 258 36.77 -36.87 63.94
C ASN A 258 37.39 -37.60 65.16
N GLY A 259 38.33 -38.50 64.92
CA GLY A 259 39.13 -39.09 66.00
C GLY A 259 40.09 -38.08 66.60
N GLY A 260 40.34 -38.20 67.90
CA GLY A 260 41.33 -37.42 68.63
C GLY A 260 42.76 -37.83 68.24
N ASN A 261 43.69 -36.90 68.33
CA ASN A 261 45.10 -37.18 68.08
C ASN A 261 45.72 -37.87 69.31
N GLY A 262 46.65 -38.80 69.08
CA GLY A 262 47.40 -39.46 70.14
C GLY A 262 48.91 -39.34 69.90
N ILE A 263 49.72 -39.48 70.95
CA ILE A 263 51.18 -39.30 70.84
C ILE A 263 51.81 -40.37 69.94
N GLN A 264 51.25 -41.59 69.93
CA GLN A 264 51.73 -42.70 69.08
C GLN A 264 50.70 -43.07 68.01
N GLU A 265 49.45 -43.28 68.39
CA GLU A 265 48.38 -43.65 67.46
C GLU A 265 47.20 -42.68 67.54
N GLY A 266 46.69 -42.22 66.40
CA GLY A 266 45.49 -41.40 66.36
C GLY A 266 44.22 -42.24 66.49
N GLY A 267 43.18 -41.68 67.11
CA GLY A 267 41.87 -42.31 67.22
C GLY A 267 41.16 -42.38 65.88
N ASN A 268 40.33 -43.40 65.62
CA ASN A 268 39.58 -43.46 64.37
C ASN A 268 38.47 -42.39 64.34
N GLY A 269 38.08 -41.94 63.15
CA GLY A 269 36.86 -41.17 62.99
C GLY A 269 35.61 -42.01 63.27
N GLY A 270 34.54 -41.35 63.69
CA GLY A 270 33.20 -41.92 63.74
C GLY A 270 32.60 -41.99 62.34
N ASP A 271 31.76 -42.98 62.09
CA ASP A 271 31.03 -43.12 60.83
C ASP A 271 29.93 -42.06 60.73
N GLY A 272 29.61 -41.60 59.52
CA GLY A 272 28.44 -40.74 59.31
C GLY A 272 27.15 -41.54 59.33
N GLY A 273 26.08 -40.95 59.86
CA GLY A 273 24.74 -41.52 59.87
C GLY A 273 24.13 -41.55 58.47
N HIS A 274 23.25 -42.49 58.22
CA HIS A 274 22.51 -42.63 56.96
C HIS A 274 21.49 -41.50 56.79
N GLY A 275 21.21 -41.11 55.54
CA GLY A 275 20.07 -40.25 55.25
C GLY A 275 18.75 -41.00 55.42
N GLY A 276 17.69 -40.28 55.78
CA GLY A 276 16.34 -40.82 55.87
C GLY A 276 15.72 -41.01 54.48
N ASP A 277 14.81 -41.96 54.35
CA ASP A 277 14.09 -42.19 53.10
C ASP A 277 13.11 -41.05 52.80
N GLY A 278 12.86 -40.79 51.51
CA GLY A 278 11.78 -39.89 51.11
C GLY A 278 10.41 -40.56 51.32
N GLY A 279 9.42 -39.79 51.75
CA GLY A 279 8.03 -40.22 51.91
C GLY A 279 7.34 -40.46 50.56
N ARG A 280 6.33 -41.31 50.57
CA ARG A 280 5.53 -41.68 49.41
C ARG A 280 4.51 -40.59 49.06
N PRO A 281 4.26 -40.34 47.77
CA PRO A 281 3.16 -39.47 47.36
C PRO A 281 1.81 -40.17 47.54
N SER A 282 0.75 -39.39 47.47
CA SER A 282 -0.62 -39.91 47.46
C SER A 282 -1.31 -39.67 46.12
N TYR A 283 -2.40 -40.39 45.88
CA TYR A 283 -3.15 -40.31 44.63
C TYR A 283 -4.05 -39.07 44.56
N GLY A 284 -4.23 -38.56 43.34
CA GLY A 284 -5.36 -37.70 43.02
C GLY A 284 -6.67 -38.47 43.11
N GLY A 285 -7.76 -37.77 43.42
CA GLY A 285 -9.10 -38.31 43.40
C GLY A 285 -9.66 -38.36 41.98
N ASN A 286 -10.53 -39.32 41.70
CA ASN A 286 -11.33 -39.34 40.48
C ASN A 286 -12.29 -38.15 40.43
N GLY A 287 -12.62 -37.66 39.23
CA GLY A 287 -13.75 -36.76 39.04
C GLY A 287 -15.08 -37.48 39.26
N GLY A 288 -16.07 -36.77 39.81
CA GLY A 288 -17.44 -37.25 39.92
C GLY A 288 -18.13 -37.26 38.55
N ASN A 289 -19.10 -38.14 38.33
CA ASN A 289 -19.86 -38.18 37.08
C ASN A 289 -20.86 -37.01 37.01
N GLY A 290 -21.13 -36.51 35.80
CA GLY A 290 -22.27 -35.63 35.53
C GLY A 290 -23.61 -36.37 35.73
N GLY A 291 -24.65 -35.61 36.03
CA GLY A 291 -26.00 -36.12 36.26
C GLY A 291 -26.85 -36.05 35.00
N ILE A 292 -28.01 -36.71 35.03
CA ILE A 292 -28.99 -36.69 33.94
C ILE A 292 -30.02 -35.60 34.25
N ILE A 293 -30.29 -34.73 33.26
CA ILE A 293 -31.33 -33.69 33.37
C ILE A 293 -32.51 -34.07 32.47
N PHE A 294 -33.70 -34.25 33.04
CA PHE A 294 -34.95 -34.41 32.31
C PHE A 294 -35.70 -33.08 32.31
N VAL A 295 -35.90 -32.50 31.13
CA VAL A 295 -36.65 -31.25 30.94
C VAL A 295 -38.00 -31.58 30.31
N ASN A 296 -39.05 -31.63 31.12
CA ASN A 296 -40.41 -31.87 30.66
C ASN A 296 -41.17 -30.56 30.48
N THR A 297 -42.04 -30.50 29.47
CA THR A 297 -43.00 -29.41 29.31
C THR A 297 -44.23 -29.85 28.55
N TYR A 298 -45.36 -29.20 28.79
CA TYR A 298 -46.56 -29.33 27.95
C TYR A 298 -46.54 -28.37 26.76
N ASP A 299 -45.74 -27.30 26.84
CA ASP A 299 -45.59 -26.32 25.77
C ASP A 299 -44.15 -26.33 25.26
N PRO A 300 -43.87 -27.00 24.13
CA PRO A 300 -42.52 -27.09 23.58
C PRO A 300 -41.85 -25.72 23.40
N ARG A 301 -42.62 -24.64 23.17
CA ARG A 301 -42.05 -23.29 23.00
C ARG A 301 -41.27 -22.79 24.22
N LEU A 302 -41.54 -23.32 25.42
CA LEU A 302 -40.80 -22.94 26.63
C LEU A 302 -39.36 -23.47 26.66
N LEU A 303 -39.02 -24.48 25.85
CA LEU A 303 -37.68 -25.07 25.83
C LEU A 303 -36.60 -24.09 25.34
N VAL A 304 -36.97 -23.06 24.55
CA VAL A 304 -36.05 -21.98 24.14
C VAL A 304 -35.57 -21.10 25.30
N LEU A 305 -36.24 -21.18 26.47
CA LEU A 305 -35.98 -20.36 27.64
C LEU A 305 -34.97 -21.00 28.63
N VAL A 306 -34.50 -22.22 28.34
CA VAL A 306 -33.67 -22.99 29.27
C VAL A 306 -32.39 -23.51 28.62
N LYS A 307 -31.37 -23.69 29.45
CA LYS A 307 -30.11 -24.34 29.07
C LYS A 307 -29.71 -25.37 30.10
N THR A 308 -28.94 -26.36 29.66
CA THR A 308 -28.47 -27.45 30.52
C THR A 308 -26.96 -27.65 30.44
N GLU A 309 -26.35 -28.06 31.54
CA GLU A 309 -24.93 -28.41 31.66
C GLU A 309 -24.78 -29.70 32.47
N THR A 310 -24.16 -30.73 31.87
CA THR A 310 -24.05 -32.08 32.46
C THR A 310 -22.64 -32.65 32.36
N GLN A 311 -21.60 -31.83 32.56
CA GLN A 311 -20.20 -32.29 32.42
C GLN A 311 -19.71 -33.13 33.59
N GLY A 312 -18.86 -34.11 33.35
CA GLY A 312 -18.12 -34.85 34.37
C GLY A 312 -17.05 -33.97 35.04
N GLY A 313 -16.75 -34.29 36.30
CA GLY A 313 -15.69 -33.64 37.05
C GLY A 313 -14.31 -34.01 36.52
N ARG A 314 -13.36 -33.09 36.61
CA ARG A 314 -11.96 -33.36 36.27
C ARG A 314 -11.31 -34.28 37.30
N ALA A 315 -10.41 -35.16 36.85
CA ALA A 315 -9.56 -35.92 37.75
C ALA A 315 -8.56 -35.00 38.48
N GLY A 316 -8.23 -35.30 39.73
CA GLY A 316 -7.16 -34.62 40.47
C GLY A 316 -5.79 -35.11 40.04
N TYR A 317 -4.74 -34.31 40.18
CA TYR A 317 -3.38 -34.71 39.84
C TYR A 317 -2.77 -35.64 40.91
N ASN A 318 -1.92 -36.59 40.54
CA ASN A 318 -1.16 -37.41 41.49
C ASN A 318 -0.05 -36.58 42.19
N GLY A 319 0.24 -36.90 43.45
CA GLY A 319 1.34 -36.28 44.19
C GLY A 319 2.72 -36.76 43.75
N VAL A 320 3.77 -36.05 44.17
CA VAL A 320 5.18 -36.32 43.82
C VAL A 320 5.93 -36.95 45.02
N PRO A 321 6.75 -38.00 44.82
CA PRO A 321 7.51 -38.63 45.91
C PRO A 321 8.50 -37.67 46.55
N GLY A 322 8.72 -37.80 47.85
CA GLY A 322 9.75 -37.08 48.57
C GLY A 322 11.15 -37.54 48.15
N GLU A 323 12.07 -36.58 48.02
CA GLU A 323 13.50 -36.88 47.85
C GLU A 323 14.10 -37.52 49.11
N PRO A 324 15.05 -38.46 48.98
CA PRO A 324 15.77 -39.02 50.12
C PRO A 324 16.75 -38.02 50.74
N GLY A 325 17.02 -38.19 52.03
CA GLY A 325 18.07 -37.48 52.73
C GLY A 325 19.46 -37.98 52.32
N GLU A 326 20.44 -37.09 52.29
CA GLU A 326 21.83 -37.47 52.05
C GLU A 326 22.44 -38.17 53.27
N GLY A 327 23.39 -39.08 53.07
CA GLY A 327 24.14 -39.66 54.17
C GLY A 327 25.20 -38.71 54.71
N GLY A 328 25.40 -38.71 56.03
CA GLY A 328 26.42 -37.93 56.71
C GLY A 328 27.83 -38.41 56.34
N LYS A 329 28.80 -37.49 56.30
CA LYS A 329 30.20 -37.83 56.03
C LYS A 329 30.82 -38.52 57.24
N GLY A 330 31.70 -39.50 57.02
CA GLY A 330 32.51 -40.06 58.10
C GLY A 330 33.51 -39.04 58.64
N GLY A 331 33.77 -39.08 59.94
CA GLY A 331 34.79 -38.29 60.60
C GLY A 331 36.19 -38.72 60.18
N LYS A 332 37.14 -37.79 60.17
CA LYS A 332 38.53 -38.10 59.87
C LYS A 332 39.17 -38.82 61.06
N GLY A 333 40.06 -39.77 60.83
CA GLY A 333 40.90 -40.30 61.91
C GLY A 333 41.87 -39.25 62.41
N GLY A 334 42.17 -39.28 63.70
CA GLY A 334 43.21 -38.47 64.33
C GLY A 334 44.59 -38.91 63.89
N HIS A 335 45.58 -38.05 64.10
CA HIS A 335 46.98 -38.31 63.77
C HIS A 335 47.75 -38.82 64.98
N GLY A 336 48.66 -39.76 64.74
CA GLY A 336 49.66 -40.21 65.70
C GLY A 336 51.00 -40.43 65.02
N ASN A 337 52.10 -40.32 65.77
CA ASN A 337 53.47 -40.36 65.23
C ASN A 337 53.85 -41.72 64.61
N VAL A 338 53.17 -42.79 65.00
CA VAL A 338 53.41 -44.15 64.50
C VAL A 338 52.31 -44.55 63.51
N LYS A 339 51.05 -44.26 63.82
CA LYS A 339 49.90 -44.64 62.98
C LYS A 339 48.76 -43.64 63.12
N SER A 340 48.25 -43.13 62.01
CA SER A 340 47.01 -42.33 62.03
C SER A 340 45.79 -43.25 62.16
N GLY A 341 44.74 -42.76 62.81
CA GLY A 341 43.46 -43.43 62.88
C GLY A 341 42.80 -43.52 61.49
N ALA A 342 41.99 -44.54 61.29
CA ALA A 342 41.18 -44.68 60.08
C ALA A 342 40.09 -43.62 60.03
N GLN A 343 39.76 -43.14 58.82
CA GLN A 343 38.57 -42.33 58.61
C GLN A 343 37.31 -43.18 58.80
N GLY A 344 36.29 -42.59 59.42
CA GLY A 344 34.96 -43.18 59.46
C GLY A 344 34.35 -43.25 58.06
N ARG A 345 33.44 -44.20 57.86
CA ARG A 345 32.71 -44.37 56.60
C ARG A 345 31.63 -43.30 56.49
N ALA A 346 31.37 -42.82 55.28
CA ALA A 346 30.18 -42.01 55.04
C ALA A 346 28.92 -42.88 55.17
N GLY A 347 27.84 -42.30 55.69
CA GLY A 347 26.53 -42.89 55.65
C GLY A 347 26.02 -42.97 54.22
N ASN A 348 25.27 -44.02 53.92
CA ASN A 348 24.51 -44.11 52.68
C ASN A 348 23.37 -43.05 52.66
N PRO A 349 23.07 -42.42 51.51
CA PRO A 349 21.82 -41.71 51.31
C PRO A 349 20.61 -42.61 51.55
N GLY A 350 19.48 -41.99 51.90
CA GLY A 350 18.20 -42.68 51.93
C GLY A 350 17.75 -43.13 50.55
N SER A 351 16.69 -43.93 50.52
CA SER A 351 16.03 -44.38 49.30
C SER A 351 14.92 -43.40 48.91
N LYS A 352 14.85 -43.05 47.63
CA LYS A 352 13.68 -42.34 47.10
C LYS A 352 12.49 -43.29 47.13
N ALA A 353 11.38 -42.88 47.71
CA ALA A 353 10.15 -43.66 47.64
C ALA A 353 9.81 -43.94 46.16
N THR A 354 9.71 -45.22 45.79
CA THR A 354 9.23 -45.57 44.47
C THR A 354 7.75 -45.22 44.39
N GLN A 355 7.38 -44.48 43.34
CA GLN A 355 6.01 -44.19 42.99
C GLN A 355 5.40 -45.46 42.38
N ASN A 356 5.26 -46.53 43.17
CA ASN A 356 4.60 -47.77 42.76
C ASN A 356 3.09 -47.59 42.80
N VAL A 357 2.59 -46.68 41.95
CA VAL A 357 1.18 -46.31 41.94
C VAL A 357 0.69 -46.22 40.50
N SER A 358 0.13 -47.33 40.02
CA SER A 358 -0.52 -47.43 38.69
C SER A 358 -1.95 -46.89 38.68
N PHE A 359 -2.32 -46.05 39.66
CA PHE A 359 -3.65 -45.50 39.75
C PHE A 359 -3.65 -44.10 39.14
N ASP A 360 -4.03 -44.04 37.88
CA ASP A 360 -4.32 -42.79 37.19
C ASP A 360 -5.76 -42.39 37.49
N PRO A 361 -5.99 -41.29 38.21
CA PRO A 361 -7.33 -40.85 38.53
C PRO A 361 -8.09 -40.53 37.24
N GLN A 362 -9.35 -40.97 37.19
CA GLN A 362 -10.18 -40.89 36.00
C GLN A 362 -11.04 -39.63 36.01
N PHE A 363 -11.26 -39.05 34.84
CA PHE A 363 -12.30 -38.05 34.65
C PHE A 363 -13.66 -38.68 34.93
N GLY A 364 -14.58 -37.91 35.50
CA GLY A 364 -15.96 -38.34 35.60
C GLY A 364 -16.59 -38.43 34.21
N ASN A 365 -17.51 -39.37 34.03
CA ASN A 365 -18.28 -39.45 32.79
C ASN A 365 -19.21 -38.24 32.69
N ASP A 366 -19.35 -37.66 31.49
CA ASP A 366 -20.38 -36.67 31.22
C ASP A 366 -21.78 -37.30 31.38
N GLY A 367 -22.69 -36.53 31.98
CA GLY A 367 -24.12 -36.80 31.95
C GLY A 367 -24.76 -36.28 30.65
N PHE A 368 -26.07 -36.39 30.54
CA PHE A 368 -26.80 -35.94 29.36
C PHE A 368 -28.14 -35.30 29.74
N THR A 369 -28.72 -34.55 28.80
CA THR A 369 -30.04 -33.95 28.94
C THR A 369 -31.04 -34.67 28.05
N ILE A 370 -32.25 -34.88 28.54
CA ILE A 370 -33.40 -35.36 27.75
C ILE A 370 -34.51 -34.32 27.82
N TYR A 371 -34.94 -33.83 26.66
CA TYR A 371 -36.08 -32.94 26.51
C TYR A 371 -37.32 -33.77 26.18
N ARG A 372 -38.42 -33.53 26.89
CA ARG A 372 -39.70 -34.24 26.74
C ARG A 372 -40.84 -33.26 26.57
N VAL A 373 -41.64 -33.48 25.55
CA VAL A 373 -42.91 -32.79 25.34
C VAL A 373 -44.02 -33.72 25.76
N LEU A 374 -44.86 -33.29 26.69
CA LEU A 374 -45.92 -34.09 27.28
C LEU A 374 -47.28 -33.65 26.72
N ASP A 375 -48.15 -34.63 26.49
CA ASP A 375 -49.57 -34.36 26.22
C ASP A 375 -50.23 -33.86 27.51
N PHE A 376 -50.86 -32.68 27.45
CA PHE A 376 -51.45 -32.04 28.63
C PHE A 376 -52.67 -32.77 29.20
N ARG A 377 -53.30 -33.66 28.44
CA ARG A 377 -54.48 -34.44 28.87
C ARG A 377 -54.09 -35.77 29.46
N THR A 378 -53.09 -36.44 28.88
CA THR A 378 -52.73 -37.82 29.24
C THR A 378 -51.43 -37.91 30.03
N ASN A 379 -50.64 -36.83 30.12
CA ASN A 379 -49.28 -36.80 30.67
C ASN A 379 -48.32 -37.81 30.01
N GLN A 380 -48.65 -38.27 28.80
CA GLN A 380 -47.80 -39.16 28.02
C GLN A 380 -46.74 -38.36 27.25
N ILE A 381 -45.56 -38.95 27.06
CA ILE A 381 -44.50 -38.35 26.26
C ILE A 381 -44.91 -38.39 24.79
N MET A 382 -45.11 -37.22 24.19
CA MET A 382 -45.35 -37.07 22.75
C MET A 382 -44.05 -37.10 21.96
N TYR A 383 -43.03 -36.39 22.45
CA TYR A 383 -41.72 -36.29 21.82
C TYR A 383 -40.62 -36.36 22.88
N GLU A 384 -39.53 -37.05 22.57
CA GLU A 384 -38.34 -37.18 23.41
C GLU A 384 -37.09 -37.04 22.56
N GLY A 385 -36.09 -36.32 23.07
CA GLY A 385 -34.81 -36.18 22.39
C GLY A 385 -33.70 -35.60 23.27
N GLN A 386 -32.44 -35.88 22.94
CA GLN A 386 -31.30 -35.34 23.70
C GLN A 386 -30.98 -33.90 23.31
N LYS A 387 -31.34 -33.50 22.09
CA LYS A 387 -31.19 -32.15 21.57
C LYS A 387 -32.53 -31.45 21.40
N CYS A 388 -32.69 -30.28 22.02
CA CYS A 388 -33.84 -29.40 21.78
C CYS A 388 -33.90 -28.96 20.31
N TYR A 389 -35.09 -28.56 19.83
CA TYR A 389 -35.24 -27.95 18.51
C TYR A 389 -34.30 -26.76 18.33
N SER A 390 -33.84 -26.58 17.10
CA SER A 390 -33.02 -25.44 16.70
C SER A 390 -33.32 -25.16 15.24
N ALA A 391 -33.93 -24.01 14.96
CA ALA A 391 -34.19 -23.59 13.59
C ALA A 391 -32.89 -23.14 12.93
N ARG A 392 -32.63 -23.66 11.73
CA ARG A 392 -31.56 -23.25 10.84
C ARG A 392 -32.16 -22.82 9.52
N LEU A 393 -31.80 -21.63 9.06
CA LEU A 393 -32.20 -21.14 7.75
C LEU A 393 -31.13 -21.58 6.74
N LEU A 394 -31.50 -22.47 5.82
CA LEU A 394 -30.58 -23.07 4.85
C LEU A 394 -30.39 -22.18 3.62
N SER A 395 -31.48 -21.62 3.12
CA SER A 395 -31.45 -20.70 1.99
C SER A 395 -32.71 -19.87 1.85
N PHE A 396 -32.60 -18.78 1.09
CA PHE A 396 -33.70 -17.98 0.55
C PHE A 396 -33.24 -17.28 -0.74
N ASP A 397 -34.21 -16.83 -1.52
CA ASP A 397 -34.02 -16.14 -2.79
C ASP A 397 -34.32 -14.65 -2.60
N VAL A 398 -33.43 -13.78 -3.09
CA VAL A 398 -33.69 -12.34 -3.18
C VAL A 398 -34.09 -12.00 -4.61
N VAL A 399 -35.21 -11.28 -4.76
CA VAL A 399 -35.78 -10.89 -6.05
C VAL A 399 -36.10 -9.39 -6.02
N ALA A 400 -35.59 -8.65 -7.01
CA ALA A 400 -35.94 -7.25 -7.26
C ALA A 400 -37.38 -7.11 -7.79
N VAL A 401 -38.06 -5.99 -7.53
CA VAL A 401 -39.42 -5.75 -8.04
C VAL A 401 -39.42 -5.65 -9.57
N ASP A 402 -38.44 -4.97 -10.14
CA ASP A 402 -38.40 -4.71 -11.60
C ASP A 402 -37.71 -5.84 -12.38
N ASP A 403 -37.02 -6.77 -11.69
CA ASP A 403 -36.29 -7.95 -12.21
C ASP A 403 -35.44 -7.68 -13.47
N ASP A 404 -34.81 -6.51 -13.52
CA ASP A 404 -34.11 -6.02 -14.70
C ASP A 404 -32.62 -6.41 -14.76
N GLY A 405 -32.11 -7.08 -13.72
CA GLY A 405 -30.68 -7.43 -13.59
C GLY A 405 -29.95 -6.67 -12.52
N ILE A 406 -30.54 -5.58 -12.05
CA ILE A 406 -29.88 -4.57 -11.23
C ILE A 406 -30.71 -4.36 -9.96
N TYR A 407 -30.02 -4.19 -8.84
CA TYR A 407 -30.64 -3.76 -7.59
C TYR A 407 -30.39 -2.27 -7.43
N GLU A 408 -31.42 -1.43 -7.55
CA GLU A 408 -31.25 0.02 -7.50
C GLU A 408 -31.41 0.60 -6.07
N PRO A 409 -30.72 1.70 -5.72
CA PRO A 409 -31.02 2.45 -4.51
C PRO A 409 -32.47 2.96 -4.49
N GLY A 410 -33.22 2.63 -3.44
CA GLY A 410 -34.63 2.99 -3.32
C GLY A 410 -35.60 1.94 -3.88
N GLU A 411 -35.11 0.88 -4.51
CA GLU A 411 -35.94 -0.21 -5.01
C GLU A 411 -36.44 -1.13 -3.88
N GLU A 412 -37.62 -1.70 -4.07
CA GLU A 412 -38.14 -2.74 -3.18
C GLU A 412 -37.66 -4.12 -3.65
N ILE A 413 -37.32 -4.97 -2.68
CA ILE A 413 -36.87 -6.35 -2.89
C ILE A 413 -37.75 -7.30 -2.09
N PHE A 414 -37.83 -8.54 -2.55
CA PHE A 414 -38.55 -9.62 -1.89
C PHE A 414 -37.62 -10.77 -1.57
N LEU A 415 -37.70 -11.26 -0.33
CA LEU A 415 -37.08 -12.50 0.10
C LEU A 415 -38.15 -13.59 0.02
N THR A 416 -37.85 -14.67 -0.70
CA THR A 416 -38.78 -15.76 -1.00
C THR A 416 -38.08 -17.13 -0.93
N ALA A 417 -38.84 -18.21 -1.16
CA ALA A 417 -38.31 -19.58 -1.28
C ALA A 417 -37.46 -20.06 -0.08
N PHE A 418 -37.81 -19.62 1.13
CA PHE A 418 -37.08 -19.96 2.35
C PHE A 418 -37.07 -21.47 2.59
N LYS A 419 -35.90 -22.01 2.90
CA LYS A 419 -35.71 -23.40 3.35
C LYS A 419 -35.29 -23.42 4.81
N VAL A 420 -36.15 -23.92 5.67
CA VAL A 420 -35.90 -23.99 7.12
C VAL A 420 -35.70 -25.45 7.52
N HIS A 421 -34.67 -25.70 8.32
CA HIS A 421 -34.34 -27.01 8.88
C HIS A 421 -34.41 -26.97 10.40
N ASN A 422 -34.92 -28.05 11.00
CA ASN A 422 -34.86 -28.23 12.44
C ASN A 422 -33.74 -29.24 12.81
N ASP A 423 -32.66 -28.76 13.40
CA ASP A 423 -31.52 -29.60 13.80
C ASP A 423 -31.74 -30.40 15.10
N GLY A 424 -32.87 -30.20 15.78
CA GLY A 424 -33.17 -30.89 17.04
C GLY A 424 -33.71 -32.30 16.87
N ASP A 425 -33.86 -32.99 18.00
CA ASP A 425 -34.41 -34.35 18.08
C ASP A 425 -35.92 -34.33 18.39
N ILE A 426 -36.48 -33.16 18.68
CA ILE A 426 -37.91 -32.90 18.87
C ILE A 426 -38.41 -31.86 17.85
N PRO A 427 -39.72 -31.78 17.57
CA PRO A 427 -40.27 -30.79 16.65
C PRO A 427 -40.00 -29.34 17.08
N LEU A 428 -39.68 -28.47 16.11
CA LEU A 428 -39.74 -27.02 16.27
C LEU A 428 -41.22 -26.63 16.33
N PRO A 429 -41.71 -26.08 17.45
CA PRO A 429 -43.12 -25.79 17.60
C PRO A 429 -43.61 -24.70 16.65
N ALA A 430 -44.87 -24.80 16.24
CA ALA A 430 -45.53 -23.72 15.52
C ALA A 430 -45.52 -22.41 16.32
N GLY A 431 -45.43 -21.28 15.62
CA GLY A 431 -45.40 -19.96 16.24
C GLY A 431 -44.01 -19.31 16.29
N ALA A 432 -42.95 -19.98 15.84
CA ALA A 432 -41.69 -19.32 15.55
C ALA A 432 -41.89 -18.33 14.40
N ILE A 433 -41.21 -17.18 14.43
CA ILE A 433 -41.41 -16.09 13.49
C ILE A 433 -40.17 -15.96 12.60
N LEU A 434 -40.37 -15.96 11.29
CA LEU A 434 -39.36 -15.65 10.29
C LEU A 434 -39.51 -14.19 9.89
N HIS A 435 -38.44 -13.40 10.01
CA HIS A 435 -38.45 -11.97 9.70
C HIS A 435 -37.05 -11.48 9.23
N ILE A 436 -36.98 -10.25 8.73
CA ILE A 436 -35.70 -9.64 8.31
C ILE A 436 -34.99 -9.05 9.54
N SER A 437 -33.71 -9.37 9.70
CA SER A 437 -32.90 -8.92 10.82
C SER A 437 -32.74 -7.39 10.82
N PRO A 438 -32.85 -6.72 12.00
CA PRO A 438 -32.74 -5.26 12.11
C PRO A 438 -31.36 -4.70 11.71
N ASP A 439 -30.30 -5.51 11.73
CA ASP A 439 -28.92 -5.09 11.44
C ASP A 439 -28.61 -4.95 9.92
N SER A 440 -29.64 -4.78 9.09
CA SER A 440 -29.51 -4.70 7.63
C SER A 440 -29.13 -3.29 7.19
N ASN A 441 -27.86 -2.93 7.40
CA ASN A 441 -27.28 -1.68 6.90
C ASN A 441 -27.63 -1.47 5.41
N GLY A 442 -28.32 -0.37 5.10
CA GLY A 442 -28.70 -0.03 3.73
C GLY A 442 -30.09 -0.50 3.31
N PHE A 443 -30.92 -0.98 4.24
CA PHE A 443 -32.34 -1.28 3.99
C PHE A 443 -33.26 -0.49 4.92
N ILE A 444 -34.42 -0.12 4.38
CA ILE A 444 -35.61 0.29 5.12
C ILE A 444 -36.48 -0.96 5.23
N LEU A 445 -36.59 -1.48 6.45
CA LEU A 445 -37.29 -2.73 6.72
C LEU A 445 -38.81 -2.55 6.72
N SER A 446 -39.51 -3.54 6.18
CA SER A 446 -40.95 -3.70 6.45
C SER A 446 -41.14 -4.45 7.78
N ASP A 447 -42.31 -4.29 8.38
CA ASP A 447 -42.74 -5.09 9.53
C ASP A 447 -43.25 -6.49 9.12
N ASP A 448 -42.91 -6.96 7.90
CA ASP A 448 -43.36 -8.26 7.42
C ASP A 448 -42.77 -9.40 8.25
N GLN A 449 -43.64 -10.31 8.66
CA GLN A 449 -43.30 -11.46 9.48
C GLN A 449 -44.06 -12.68 8.97
N TYR A 450 -43.41 -13.85 9.01
CA TYR A 450 -44.04 -15.12 8.64
C TYR A 450 -44.03 -16.09 9.83
N ILE A 451 -45.21 -16.53 10.26
CA ILE A 451 -45.33 -17.49 11.34
C ILE A 451 -45.09 -18.91 10.80
N LEU A 452 -44.05 -19.55 11.30
CA LEU A 452 -43.65 -20.90 10.91
C LEU A 452 -44.66 -21.95 11.42
N PRO A 453 -44.98 -22.96 10.59
CA PRO A 453 -45.68 -24.15 11.05
C PRO A 453 -44.77 -24.99 11.95
N GLU A 454 -45.31 -26.05 12.55
CA GLU A 454 -44.48 -27.04 13.22
C GLU A 454 -43.55 -27.73 12.21
N ILE A 455 -42.27 -27.88 12.56
CA ILE A 455 -41.28 -28.57 11.73
C ILE A 455 -40.75 -29.76 12.53
N GLY A 456 -40.96 -30.97 12.01
CA GLY A 456 -40.55 -32.22 12.66
C GLY A 456 -39.04 -32.30 12.94
N PRO A 457 -38.61 -33.27 13.77
CA PRO A 457 -37.20 -33.45 14.09
C PRO A 457 -36.40 -33.81 12.84
N LYS A 458 -35.25 -33.16 12.64
CA LYS A 458 -34.38 -33.32 11.45
C LYS A 458 -35.09 -33.05 10.11
N GLN A 459 -36.25 -32.41 10.12
CA GLN A 459 -37.01 -32.11 8.91
C GLN A 459 -36.56 -30.78 8.29
N THR A 460 -36.57 -30.74 6.96
CA THR A 460 -36.44 -29.50 6.17
C THR A 460 -37.77 -29.20 5.51
N VAL A 461 -38.24 -27.95 5.61
CA VAL A 461 -39.47 -27.47 4.98
C VAL A 461 -39.12 -26.29 4.06
N THR A 462 -39.71 -26.29 2.86
CA THR A 462 -39.64 -25.16 1.93
C THR A 462 -40.92 -24.33 2.07
N LEU A 463 -40.78 -23.05 2.39
CA LEU A 463 -41.90 -22.14 2.63
C LEU A 463 -42.26 -21.42 1.32
N THR A 464 -43.08 -22.07 0.49
CA THR A 464 -43.47 -21.56 -0.84
C THR A 464 -44.32 -20.28 -0.79
N HIS A 465 -44.97 -20.01 0.34
CA HIS A 465 -45.84 -18.86 0.53
C HIS A 465 -45.24 -17.77 1.43
N ALA A 466 -44.03 -17.99 1.97
CA ALA A 466 -43.36 -16.99 2.77
C ALA A 466 -42.71 -15.94 1.84
N LYS A 467 -43.12 -14.68 2.04
CA LYS A 467 -42.60 -13.52 1.33
C LYS A 467 -42.34 -12.42 2.36
N LEU A 468 -41.12 -11.91 2.41
CA LEU A 468 -40.75 -10.74 3.22
C LEU A 468 -40.29 -9.63 2.30
N SER A 469 -40.77 -8.39 2.50
CA SER A 469 -40.34 -7.23 1.73
C SER A 469 -39.29 -6.40 2.46
N ALA A 470 -38.37 -5.80 1.70
CA ALA A 470 -37.46 -4.76 2.19
C ALA A 470 -37.24 -3.73 1.10
N LYS A 471 -36.95 -2.48 1.46
CA LYS A 471 -36.62 -1.43 0.49
C LYS A 471 -35.15 -1.05 0.64
N ILE A 472 -34.40 -1.03 -0.45
CA ILE A 472 -33.01 -0.55 -0.45
C ILE A 472 -33.03 0.94 -0.10
N ALA A 473 -32.15 1.37 0.79
CA ALA A 473 -32.09 2.75 1.24
C ALA A 473 -31.84 3.70 0.03
N PRO A 474 -32.68 4.72 -0.19
CA PRO A 474 -32.58 5.61 -1.35
C PRO A 474 -31.40 6.59 -1.27
N ASP A 475 -30.86 6.77 -0.06
CA ASP A 475 -29.71 7.59 0.32
C ASP A 475 -28.45 6.73 0.52
N LEU A 476 -28.47 5.46 0.11
CA LEU A 476 -27.26 4.64 0.07
C LEU A 476 -26.19 5.43 -0.68
N ALA A 477 -25.19 5.93 0.05
CA ALA A 477 -24.21 6.87 -0.44
C ALA A 477 -23.27 6.20 -1.47
N LEU A 478 -23.80 5.92 -2.65
CA LEU A 478 -23.04 5.67 -3.86
C LEU A 478 -22.39 7.00 -4.20
N LYS A 479 -21.10 7.12 -3.90
CA LYS A 479 -20.33 8.30 -4.29
C LYS A 479 -20.39 8.41 -5.82
N THR A 480 -20.22 9.62 -6.36
CA THR A 480 -20.19 9.87 -7.81
C THR A 480 -19.13 9.09 -8.60
N HIS A 481 -18.21 8.40 -7.90
CA HIS A 481 -17.19 7.51 -8.47
C HIS A 481 -17.41 6.02 -8.14
N GLU A 482 -18.29 5.70 -7.19
CA GLU A 482 -18.61 4.33 -6.76
C GLU A 482 -20.03 4.01 -7.24
N LEU A 483 -20.16 3.52 -8.48
CA LEU A 483 -21.46 3.22 -9.09
C LEU A 483 -22.15 1.98 -8.50
N SER A 484 -21.43 1.18 -7.72
CA SER A 484 -21.89 -0.08 -7.15
C SER A 484 -21.43 -0.23 -5.71
N LYS A 485 -22.29 -0.78 -4.84
CA LYS A 485 -21.98 -1.10 -3.45
C LYS A 485 -22.62 -2.42 -3.05
N VAL A 486 -21.83 -3.31 -2.47
CA VAL A 486 -22.33 -4.57 -1.91
C VAL A 486 -22.94 -4.29 -0.54
N ILE A 487 -24.21 -4.64 -0.35
CA ILE A 487 -24.91 -4.59 0.94
C ILE A 487 -25.44 -5.99 1.30
N SER A 488 -25.72 -6.22 2.59
CA SER A 488 -26.13 -7.54 3.08
C SER A 488 -27.53 -7.46 3.70
N VAL A 489 -28.47 -8.24 3.16
CA VAL A 489 -29.78 -8.46 3.78
C VAL A 489 -29.73 -9.76 4.57
N LYS A 490 -30.18 -9.74 5.82
CA LYS A 490 -30.16 -10.91 6.70
C LYS A 490 -31.58 -11.29 7.09
N ALA A 491 -31.94 -12.56 6.97
CA ALA A 491 -33.17 -13.11 7.53
C ALA A 491 -32.83 -13.93 8.78
N GLN A 492 -33.75 -13.96 9.73
CA GLN A 492 -33.59 -14.72 10.98
C GLN A 492 -34.91 -15.29 11.45
N ILE A 493 -34.83 -16.30 12.31
CA ILE A 493 -35.97 -16.94 12.95
C ILE A 493 -35.86 -16.71 14.46
N ASP A 494 -36.95 -16.32 15.08
CA ASP A 494 -37.05 -16.18 16.52
C ASP A 494 -38.27 -16.89 17.11
N LEU A 495 -38.19 -17.19 18.40
CA LEU A 495 -39.30 -17.72 19.18
C LEU A 495 -39.29 -17.06 20.55
N PHE A 496 -40.39 -16.38 20.91
CA PHE A 496 -40.44 -15.48 22.08
C PHE A 496 -39.33 -14.43 22.08
N ASP A 497 -39.16 -13.76 20.94
CA ASP A 497 -38.13 -12.75 20.69
C ASP A 497 -36.68 -13.27 20.86
N ARG A 498 -36.49 -14.60 20.86
CA ARG A 498 -35.18 -15.24 20.94
C ARG A 498 -34.75 -15.76 19.60
N VAL A 499 -33.72 -15.13 19.06
CA VAL A 499 -33.15 -15.51 17.77
C VAL A 499 -32.43 -16.85 17.90
N PHE A 500 -32.78 -17.79 17.02
CA PHE A 500 -31.99 -19.00 16.84
C PHE A 500 -30.68 -18.62 16.15
N THR A 501 -29.55 -18.80 16.80
CA THR A 501 -28.24 -18.32 16.28
C THR A 501 -27.87 -18.92 14.93
N ASP A 502 -28.31 -20.15 14.66
CA ASP A 502 -28.10 -20.84 13.38
C ASP A 502 -29.14 -20.46 12.31
N SER A 503 -30.15 -19.66 12.66
CA SER A 503 -31.17 -19.18 11.71
C SER A 503 -30.81 -17.89 11.00
N ILE A 504 -29.77 -17.17 11.47
CA ILE A 504 -29.34 -15.93 10.84
C ILE A 504 -28.59 -16.28 9.56
N LEU A 505 -29.19 -15.97 8.41
CA LEU A 505 -28.58 -16.16 7.10
C LEU A 505 -28.55 -14.82 6.36
N GLY A 506 -27.39 -14.45 5.84
CA GLY A 506 -27.19 -13.22 5.08
C GLY A 506 -27.03 -13.48 3.59
N CYS A 507 -27.51 -12.54 2.78
CA CYS A 507 -27.35 -12.50 1.35
C CYS A 507 -26.70 -11.17 0.95
N ASN A 508 -25.56 -11.24 0.26
CA ASN A 508 -24.92 -10.05 -0.27
C ASN A 508 -25.52 -9.72 -1.64
N ILE A 509 -25.99 -8.49 -1.79
CA ILE A 509 -26.54 -7.98 -3.05
C ILE A 509 -25.68 -6.81 -3.53
N ASN A 510 -25.40 -6.75 -4.83
CA ASN A 510 -24.67 -5.65 -5.44
C ASN A 510 -25.66 -4.57 -5.89
N VAL A 511 -25.77 -3.50 -5.11
CA VAL A 511 -26.65 -2.36 -5.42
C VAL A 511 -25.91 -1.38 -6.30
N GLN A 512 -26.45 -1.08 -7.48
CA GLN A 512 -25.82 -0.20 -8.46
C GLN A 512 -26.85 0.53 -9.32
N TYR A 513 -26.45 1.62 -9.96
CA TYR A 513 -27.29 2.26 -10.98
C TYR A 513 -27.19 1.49 -12.31
N PRO A 514 -28.26 1.45 -13.14
CA PRO A 514 -28.25 0.71 -14.40
C PRO A 514 -27.40 1.37 -15.49
N LEU A 515 -27.04 2.65 -15.33
CA LEU A 515 -26.33 3.43 -16.34
C LEU A 515 -24.93 3.82 -15.86
N SER A 516 -23.97 3.83 -16.78
CA SER A 516 -22.58 4.21 -16.52
C SER A 516 -21.92 4.87 -17.73
N ILE A 517 -21.13 5.91 -17.50
CA ILE A 517 -20.15 6.43 -18.45
C ILE A 517 -18.97 5.45 -18.46
N THR A 518 -18.80 4.75 -19.58
CA THR A 518 -17.75 3.75 -19.76
C THR A 518 -16.44 4.34 -20.26
N ASP A 519 -16.53 5.31 -21.18
CA ASP A 519 -15.36 5.98 -21.73
C ASP A 519 -15.67 7.42 -22.13
N ILE A 520 -14.63 8.24 -22.12
CA ILE A 520 -14.63 9.62 -22.62
C ILE A 520 -13.39 9.76 -23.48
N SER A 521 -13.58 9.69 -24.80
CA SER A 521 -12.50 9.87 -25.78
C SER A 521 -12.43 11.33 -26.22
N TYR A 522 -11.25 11.93 -26.14
CA TYR A 522 -10.99 13.32 -26.49
C TYR A 522 -9.48 13.56 -26.69
N LEU A 523 -9.12 14.65 -27.38
CA LEU A 523 -7.72 15.08 -27.46
C LEU A 523 -7.26 15.75 -26.16
N LYS A 524 -6.27 15.14 -25.51
CA LYS A 524 -5.69 15.65 -24.25
C LYS A 524 -4.93 16.97 -24.42
N GLN A 525 -4.47 17.27 -25.64
CA GLN A 525 -3.77 18.50 -25.99
C GLN A 525 -4.36 19.06 -27.27
N MET A 526 -4.56 20.37 -27.30
CA MET A 526 -5.13 21.08 -28.45
C MET A 526 -4.46 22.44 -28.61
N GLY A 527 -4.24 22.85 -29.86
CA GLY A 527 -3.80 24.20 -30.18
C GLY A 527 -4.88 25.25 -29.95
N ARG A 528 -4.48 26.52 -29.91
CA ARG A 528 -5.44 27.63 -29.84
C ARG A 528 -6.25 27.70 -31.13
N GLY A 529 -7.57 27.64 -31.02
CA GLY A 529 -8.48 27.61 -32.16
C GLY A 529 -8.65 26.22 -32.78
N ASP A 530 -7.92 25.20 -32.32
CA ASP A 530 -8.16 23.83 -32.73
C ASP A 530 -9.50 23.36 -32.19
N SER A 531 -10.21 22.59 -33.01
CA SER A 531 -11.41 21.87 -32.62
C SER A 531 -11.16 20.36 -32.59
N SER A 532 -11.80 19.67 -31.65
CA SER A 532 -11.75 18.21 -31.52
C SER A 532 -13.09 17.67 -31.04
N ASP A 533 -13.37 16.41 -31.33
CA ASP A 533 -14.57 15.74 -30.84
C ASP A 533 -14.35 15.18 -29.43
N LEU A 534 -15.26 15.54 -28.52
CA LEU A 534 -15.46 14.88 -27.25
C LEU A 534 -16.50 13.77 -27.44
N VAL A 535 -16.08 12.51 -27.41
CA VAL A 535 -16.95 11.35 -27.58
C VAL A 535 -17.22 10.70 -26.23
N LEU A 536 -18.47 10.73 -25.79
CA LEU A 536 -18.97 10.09 -24.58
C LEU A 536 -19.54 8.71 -24.92
N SER A 537 -19.08 7.67 -24.22
CA SER A 537 -19.64 6.33 -24.29
C SER A 537 -20.42 6.02 -23.01
N ILE A 538 -21.73 5.79 -23.14
CA ILE A 538 -22.62 5.48 -22.02
C ILE A 538 -23.18 4.07 -22.22
N SER A 539 -23.05 3.21 -21.22
CA SER A 539 -23.58 1.84 -21.23
C SER A 539 -24.76 1.68 -20.29
N ASN A 540 -25.67 0.79 -20.67
CA ASN A 540 -26.74 0.28 -19.83
C ASN A 540 -26.41 -1.16 -19.40
N LEU A 541 -26.35 -1.39 -18.10
CA LEU A 541 -26.05 -2.67 -17.48
C LEU A 541 -27.32 -3.52 -17.24
N SER A 542 -28.50 -2.91 -17.41
CA SER A 542 -29.78 -3.57 -17.21
C SER A 542 -30.32 -4.21 -18.49
N LYS A 543 -31.18 -5.21 -18.31
CA LYS A 543 -31.99 -5.85 -19.36
C LYS A 543 -33.15 -4.98 -19.83
N ASN A 544 -33.45 -3.90 -19.12
CA ASN A 544 -34.48 -2.94 -19.48
C ASN A 544 -33.90 -1.73 -20.20
N PHE A 545 -34.73 -1.08 -21.00
CA PHE A 545 -34.41 0.19 -21.64
C PHE A 545 -34.50 1.35 -20.65
N TYR A 546 -33.52 2.27 -20.66
CA TYR A 546 -33.52 3.44 -19.79
C TYR A 546 -33.27 4.75 -20.53
N PRO A 547 -34.12 5.78 -20.32
CA PRO A 547 -33.79 7.15 -20.70
C PRO A 547 -32.79 7.73 -19.71
N PHE A 548 -31.92 8.61 -20.19
CA PHE A 548 -30.95 9.31 -19.35
C PHE A 548 -30.72 10.73 -19.82
N VAL A 549 -30.21 11.54 -18.91
CA VAL A 549 -29.74 12.90 -19.22
C VAL A 549 -28.27 12.95 -18.87
N TYR A 550 -27.47 13.59 -19.71
CA TYR A 550 -26.12 13.95 -19.32
C TYR A 550 -25.90 15.44 -19.54
N ARG A 551 -25.02 15.99 -18.72
CA ARG A 551 -24.58 17.37 -18.79
C ARG A 551 -23.08 17.40 -18.97
N VAL A 552 -22.61 18.09 -19.99
CA VAL A 552 -21.19 18.41 -20.13
C VAL A 552 -21.01 19.88 -19.86
N THR A 553 -20.14 20.24 -18.92
CA THR A 553 -19.83 21.62 -18.56
C THR A 553 -18.35 21.87 -18.82
N THR A 554 -18.02 22.76 -19.75
CA THR A 554 -16.66 23.24 -19.97
C THR A 554 -16.35 24.40 -19.02
N LYS A 555 -15.10 24.50 -18.57
CA LYS A 555 -14.60 25.58 -17.72
C LYS A 555 -13.61 26.43 -18.52
N ASP A 556 -13.35 27.63 -18.02
CA ASP A 556 -12.33 28.56 -18.55
C ASP A 556 -12.53 28.97 -20.03
N GLN A 557 -11.58 28.64 -20.90
CA GLN A 557 -11.52 29.02 -22.32
C GLN A 557 -11.81 27.82 -23.24
N LEU A 558 -12.41 26.75 -22.74
CA LEU A 558 -12.91 25.65 -23.56
C LEU A 558 -14.40 25.86 -23.87
N PHE A 559 -14.76 25.78 -25.14
CA PHE A 559 -16.13 26.04 -25.62
C PHE A 559 -16.61 24.90 -26.50
N PHE A 560 -17.93 24.76 -26.63
CA PHE A 560 -18.51 23.91 -27.68
C PHE A 560 -18.60 24.70 -28.98
N VAL A 561 -18.18 24.07 -30.09
CA VAL A 561 -18.17 24.71 -31.42
C VAL A 561 -19.59 25.06 -31.87
N GLU A 562 -20.57 24.21 -31.55
CA GLU A 562 -21.95 24.35 -32.05
C GLU A 562 -22.74 25.47 -31.39
N THR A 563 -22.50 25.72 -30.09
CA THR A 563 -23.40 26.55 -29.29
C THR A 563 -22.75 27.81 -28.74
N GLU A 564 -21.41 27.89 -28.74
CA GLU A 564 -20.61 28.86 -27.95
C GLU A 564 -20.95 28.85 -26.45
N LEU A 565 -21.82 27.94 -25.99
CA LEU A 565 -22.20 27.78 -24.60
C LEU A 565 -21.10 27.01 -23.85
N ARG A 566 -21.09 27.18 -22.53
CA ARG A 566 -20.20 26.43 -21.62
C ARG A 566 -20.81 25.14 -21.08
N HIS A 567 -22.05 24.85 -21.44
CA HIS A 567 -22.68 23.61 -21.05
C HIS A 567 -23.63 23.11 -22.14
N ILE A 568 -23.71 21.79 -22.27
CA ILE A 568 -24.69 21.09 -23.08
C ILE A 568 -25.44 20.14 -22.15
N ILE A 569 -26.76 20.11 -22.29
CA ILE A 569 -27.63 19.14 -21.65
C ILE A 569 -28.33 18.39 -22.76
N ASN A 570 -28.11 17.08 -22.84
CA ASN A 570 -28.73 16.24 -23.84
C ASN A 570 -29.44 15.07 -23.18
N GLN A 571 -30.52 14.65 -23.82
CA GLN A 571 -31.27 13.46 -23.46
C GLN A 571 -30.90 12.35 -24.43
N GLY A 572 -30.63 11.18 -23.88
CA GLY A 572 -30.27 9.99 -24.63
C GLY A 572 -31.07 8.80 -24.15
N ASN A 573 -31.02 7.73 -24.94
CA ASN A 573 -31.69 6.48 -24.67
C ASN A 573 -30.70 5.34 -24.98
N VAL A 574 -30.51 4.39 -24.07
CA VAL A 574 -29.67 3.20 -24.32
C VAL A 574 -30.56 1.97 -24.30
N ASN A 575 -30.41 1.11 -25.32
CA ASN A 575 -31.06 -0.20 -25.35
C ASN A 575 -30.60 -1.07 -24.18
N ALA A 576 -31.37 -2.12 -23.87
CA ALA A 576 -30.99 -3.15 -22.91
C ALA A 576 -29.59 -3.70 -23.20
N GLU A 577 -28.74 -3.77 -22.19
CA GLU A 577 -27.35 -4.27 -22.26
C GLU A 577 -26.50 -3.61 -23.38
N GLY A 578 -26.88 -2.40 -23.81
CA GLY A 578 -26.26 -1.69 -24.94
C GLY A 578 -25.32 -0.56 -24.53
N PHE A 579 -24.76 0.10 -25.54
CA PHE A 579 -24.02 1.35 -25.39
C PHE A 579 -24.47 2.37 -26.44
N THR A 580 -24.30 3.66 -26.15
CA THR A 580 -24.52 4.76 -27.09
C THR A 580 -23.37 5.74 -27.04
N PHE A 581 -23.04 6.32 -28.20
CA PHE A 581 -22.02 7.35 -28.34
C PHE A 581 -22.65 8.72 -28.52
N HIS A 582 -22.07 9.73 -27.87
CA HIS A 582 -22.42 11.13 -28.08
C HIS A 582 -21.17 11.95 -28.36
N THR A 583 -21.11 12.55 -29.54
CA THR A 583 -19.99 13.36 -30.01
C THR A 583 -20.32 14.84 -29.84
N HIS A 584 -19.44 15.60 -29.19
CA HIS A 584 -19.56 17.05 -29.03
C HIS A 584 -18.29 17.73 -29.51
N PRO A 585 -18.32 18.56 -30.55
CA PRO A 585 -17.14 19.29 -30.99
C PRO A 585 -16.79 20.38 -29.96
N ILE A 586 -15.59 20.32 -29.42
CA ILE A 586 -15.01 21.29 -28.47
C ILE A 586 -13.89 22.08 -29.15
N ILE A 587 -13.71 23.35 -28.76
CA ILE A 587 -12.65 24.24 -29.26
C ILE A 587 -11.94 24.92 -28.09
N VAL A 588 -10.61 25.01 -28.18
CA VAL A 588 -9.80 25.79 -27.23
C VAL A 588 -9.75 27.24 -27.69
N GLY A 589 -10.22 28.16 -26.85
CA GLY A 589 -10.30 29.58 -27.16
C GLY A 589 -8.93 30.22 -27.45
N TYR A 590 -8.92 31.23 -28.32
CA TYR A 590 -7.70 31.93 -28.74
C TYR A 590 -6.97 32.67 -27.60
N CYS A 591 -7.65 32.98 -26.50
CA CYS A 591 -7.07 33.65 -25.34
C CYS A 591 -6.50 32.69 -24.28
N THR A 592 -6.55 31.37 -24.50
CA THR A 592 -6.10 30.37 -23.53
C THR A 592 -4.59 30.44 -23.32
N GLU A 593 -4.10 30.55 -22.09
CA GLU A 593 -2.65 30.48 -21.87
C GLU A 593 -2.07 29.10 -22.22
N PHE A 594 -0.90 29.07 -22.84
CA PHE A 594 -0.29 27.80 -23.22
C PHE A 594 0.07 26.97 -21.99
N TYR A 595 -0.06 25.66 -22.15
CA TYR A 595 0.08 24.61 -21.14
C TYR A 595 -0.86 24.74 -19.94
N GLN A 596 -1.88 25.61 -20.02
CA GLN A 596 -2.97 25.67 -19.07
C GLN A 596 -3.98 24.56 -19.34
N ASN A 597 -4.27 23.74 -18.32
CA ASN A 597 -5.33 22.74 -18.38
C ASN A 597 -6.70 23.43 -18.36
N GLN A 598 -7.49 23.18 -19.40
CA GLN A 598 -8.90 23.56 -19.49
C GLN A 598 -9.74 22.37 -19.04
N ALA A 599 -10.46 22.53 -17.93
CA ALA A 599 -11.27 21.46 -17.38
C ALA A 599 -12.62 21.37 -18.09
N PHE A 600 -13.14 20.15 -18.21
CA PHE A 600 -14.56 19.91 -18.47
C PHE A 600 -15.06 18.80 -17.58
N GLU A 601 -16.36 18.83 -17.33
CA GLU A 601 -17.03 17.98 -16.36
C GLU A 601 -18.24 17.33 -17.03
N VAL A 602 -18.35 16.02 -16.91
CA VAL A 602 -19.48 15.23 -17.41
C VAL A 602 -20.26 14.69 -16.23
N GLU A 603 -21.53 15.08 -16.13
CA GLU A 603 -22.48 14.58 -15.14
C GLU A 603 -23.49 13.66 -15.85
N LEU A 604 -23.61 12.41 -15.39
CA LEU A 604 -24.67 11.50 -15.79
C LEU A 604 -25.81 11.60 -14.78
N ILE A 605 -27.00 11.91 -15.27
CA ILE A 605 -28.21 12.16 -14.49
C ILE A 605 -29.25 11.08 -14.81
N TYR A 606 -29.70 10.39 -13.77
CA TYR A 606 -30.72 9.35 -13.84
C TYR A 606 -31.75 9.58 -12.72
N LYS A 607 -33.05 9.54 -13.07
CA LYS A 607 -34.17 9.84 -12.15
C LYS A 607 -33.94 11.12 -11.33
N ASP A 608 -33.55 12.20 -12.02
CA ASP A 608 -33.22 13.52 -11.44
C ASP A 608 -32.06 13.55 -10.44
N LYS A 609 -31.27 12.48 -10.34
CA LYS A 609 -30.07 12.38 -9.49
C LYS A 609 -28.81 12.30 -10.34
N VAL A 610 -27.75 13.02 -9.94
CA VAL A 610 -26.42 12.85 -10.53
C VAL A 610 -25.84 11.53 -10.01
N ILE A 611 -25.80 10.52 -10.88
CA ILE A 611 -25.31 9.18 -10.53
C ILE A 611 -23.82 9.01 -10.77
N GLN A 612 -23.24 9.80 -11.70
CA GLN A 612 -21.82 9.78 -12.00
C GLN A 612 -21.33 11.18 -12.37
N LYS A 613 -20.11 11.50 -11.94
CA LYS A 613 -19.46 12.77 -12.26
C LYS A 613 -18.00 12.54 -12.59
N ILE A 614 -17.57 12.96 -13.78
CA ILE A 614 -16.21 12.76 -14.29
C ILE A 614 -15.64 14.11 -14.72
N GLU A 615 -14.49 14.49 -14.17
CA GLU A 615 -13.75 15.68 -14.60
C GLU A 615 -12.53 15.26 -15.44
N LYS A 616 -12.32 15.97 -16.55
CA LYS A 616 -11.25 15.76 -17.51
C LYS A 616 -10.63 17.10 -17.90
N TYR A 617 -9.47 17.05 -18.54
CA TYR A 617 -8.67 18.23 -18.84
C TYR A 617 -8.09 18.16 -20.25
N VAL A 618 -8.18 19.27 -20.98
CA VAL A 618 -7.51 19.52 -22.25
C VAL A 618 -6.41 20.56 -22.02
N GLN A 619 -5.18 20.26 -22.36
CA GLN A 619 -4.07 21.20 -22.23
C GLN A 619 -3.91 22.01 -23.52
N ALA A 620 -3.91 23.34 -23.43
CA ALA A 620 -3.62 24.19 -24.59
C ALA A 620 -2.14 24.12 -24.96
N VAL A 621 -1.78 23.88 -26.22
CA VAL A 621 -0.37 23.83 -26.67
C VAL A 621 -0.11 24.80 -27.81
N PRO A 622 1.11 25.35 -27.95
CA PRO A 622 1.48 26.18 -29.08
C PRO A 622 1.65 25.33 -30.36
N HIS A 623 1.19 25.85 -31.50
CA HIS A 623 1.46 25.23 -32.79
C HIS A 623 2.89 25.48 -33.25
N PHE A 624 3.51 24.45 -33.82
CA PHE A 624 4.71 24.59 -34.62
C PHE A 624 4.38 25.34 -35.92
N ASN A 625 5.05 26.47 -36.15
CA ASN A 625 4.89 27.23 -37.38
C ASN A 625 6.12 27.06 -38.31
N PRO A 626 6.03 26.27 -39.39
CA PRO A 626 7.17 26.02 -40.27
C PRO A 626 7.59 27.26 -41.08
N SER A 627 6.72 28.25 -41.26
CA SER A 627 7.03 29.50 -41.96
C SER A 627 7.86 30.47 -41.11
N MET A 628 7.88 30.28 -39.79
CA MET A 628 8.61 31.15 -38.85
C MET A 628 10.05 30.67 -38.60
N ILE A 629 10.45 29.52 -39.15
CA ILE A 629 11.74 28.89 -38.85
C ILE A 629 12.90 29.85 -39.08
N ASP A 630 12.94 30.56 -40.20
CA ASP A 630 14.00 31.51 -40.53
C ASP A 630 14.07 32.68 -39.54
N THR A 631 12.92 33.09 -39.01
CA THR A 631 12.79 34.16 -38.02
C THR A 631 12.90 33.70 -36.58
N THR A 632 12.97 32.40 -36.31
CA THR A 632 13.12 31.89 -34.93
C THR A 632 14.58 31.61 -34.65
N ASP A 633 15.02 31.88 -33.43
CA ASP A 633 16.39 31.69 -32.97
C ASP A 633 16.59 30.27 -32.39
N LEU A 634 15.53 29.64 -31.89
CA LEU A 634 15.59 28.29 -31.29
C LEU A 634 14.29 27.49 -31.45
N LEU A 635 14.38 26.18 -31.27
CA LEU A 635 13.24 25.26 -31.15
C LEU A 635 13.15 24.73 -29.71
N LEU A 636 11.99 24.89 -29.07
CA LEU A 636 11.67 24.26 -27.79
C LEU A 636 10.74 23.07 -28.03
N ILE A 637 11.25 21.87 -27.75
CA ILE A 637 10.50 20.62 -27.82
C ILE A 637 9.98 20.29 -26.41
N THR A 638 8.67 20.09 -26.30
CA THR A 638 7.89 19.97 -25.06
C THR A 638 7.01 18.72 -25.07
N ASN A 639 6.29 18.49 -23.97
CA ASN A 639 5.49 17.28 -23.75
C ASN A 639 4.29 17.54 -22.80
N ASN A 640 3.44 16.54 -22.59
CA ASN A 640 2.23 16.64 -21.78
C ASN A 640 2.44 16.81 -20.27
N ASN A 641 3.67 16.65 -19.76
CA ASN A 641 4.04 17.01 -18.39
C ASN A 641 4.52 18.46 -18.29
N PHE A 642 4.78 19.14 -19.41
CA PHE A 642 5.20 20.53 -19.45
C PHE A 642 4.05 21.42 -18.99
N ARG A 643 4.30 22.29 -18.01
CA ARG A 643 3.26 23.07 -17.35
C ARG A 643 3.27 24.53 -17.81
N ARG A 644 2.20 25.24 -17.47
CA ARG A 644 2.09 26.69 -17.67
C ARG A 644 3.24 27.45 -17.01
N GLU A 645 3.66 27.02 -15.82
CA GLU A 645 4.75 27.64 -15.08
C GLU A 645 6.09 27.45 -15.81
N ASP A 646 6.33 26.25 -16.34
CA ASP A 646 7.54 25.96 -17.14
C ASP A 646 7.54 26.84 -18.40
N PHE A 647 6.41 26.90 -19.11
CA PHE A 647 6.27 27.74 -20.29
C PHE A 647 6.55 29.22 -20.01
N LYS A 648 6.06 29.75 -18.89
CA LYS A 648 6.34 31.13 -18.46
C LYS A 648 7.82 31.33 -18.17
N ALA A 649 8.45 30.42 -17.43
CA ALA A 649 9.87 30.51 -17.13
C ALA A 649 10.75 30.51 -18.40
N PHE A 650 10.47 29.61 -19.35
CA PHE A 650 11.16 29.62 -20.65
C PHE A 650 10.88 30.88 -21.45
N SER A 651 9.65 31.36 -21.47
CA SER A 651 9.28 32.59 -22.19
C SER A 651 10.00 33.81 -21.61
N ASP A 652 10.10 33.92 -20.29
CA ASP A 652 10.82 34.99 -19.60
C ASP A 652 12.33 34.92 -19.90
N ILE A 653 12.92 33.71 -19.90
CA ILE A 653 14.32 33.49 -20.29
C ILE A 653 14.55 33.90 -21.75
N PHE A 654 13.68 33.49 -22.67
CA PHE A 654 13.80 33.83 -24.09
C PHE A 654 13.62 35.33 -24.31
N GLN A 655 12.68 35.97 -23.62
CA GLN A 655 12.50 37.41 -23.68
C GLN A 655 13.72 38.17 -23.14
N LEU A 656 14.29 37.74 -22.00
CA LEU A 656 15.47 38.32 -21.40
C LEU A 656 16.70 38.24 -22.32
N LEU A 657 16.83 37.14 -23.06
CA LEU A 657 17.89 36.90 -24.03
C LEU A 657 17.57 37.45 -25.44
N ASN A 658 16.40 38.06 -25.62
CA ASN A 658 15.88 38.50 -26.91
C ASN A 658 15.91 37.40 -27.99
N LEU A 659 15.48 36.19 -27.61
CA LEU A 659 15.38 35.01 -28.46
C LEU A 659 13.92 34.77 -28.86
N ARG A 660 13.70 34.42 -30.11
CA ARG A 660 12.40 34.00 -30.64
C ARG A 660 12.36 32.48 -30.71
N ALA A 661 11.52 31.85 -29.90
CA ALA A 661 11.36 30.41 -29.89
C ALA A 661 10.21 29.96 -30.81
N ASN A 662 10.40 28.82 -31.48
CA ASN A 662 9.30 28.01 -32.00
C ASN A 662 9.08 26.82 -31.07
N TYR A 663 7.92 26.18 -31.18
CA TYR A 663 7.52 25.15 -30.23
C TYR A 663 7.10 23.87 -30.94
N TRP A 664 7.47 22.72 -30.38
CA TRP A 664 7.02 21.41 -30.83
C TRP A 664 6.63 20.58 -29.62
N ASP A 665 5.34 20.26 -29.47
CA ASP A 665 4.89 19.33 -28.44
C ASP A 665 4.77 17.92 -29.03
N TYR A 666 5.64 17.00 -28.61
CA TYR A 666 5.68 15.68 -29.24
C TYR A 666 4.53 14.77 -28.82
N ASP A 667 3.77 15.07 -27.76
CA ASP A 667 2.56 14.30 -27.45
C ASP A 667 1.36 14.78 -28.28
N PHE A 668 1.33 16.09 -28.58
CA PHE A 668 0.38 16.70 -29.50
C PHE A 668 0.62 16.20 -30.94
N TYR A 669 1.86 16.26 -31.42
CA TYR A 669 2.24 15.79 -32.75
C TYR A 669 2.44 14.28 -32.86
N LYS A 670 2.27 13.52 -31.77
CA LYS A 670 2.48 12.07 -31.71
C LYS A 670 3.92 11.64 -32.02
N GLY A 671 4.92 12.47 -31.76
CA GLY A 671 6.33 12.12 -31.84
C GLY A 671 7.22 13.29 -32.23
N ILE A 672 8.48 13.00 -32.54
CA ILE A 672 9.49 14.00 -32.95
C ILE A 672 9.89 13.77 -34.40
N SER A 673 10.53 12.63 -34.68
CA SER A 673 10.92 12.27 -36.05
C SER A 673 9.86 11.43 -36.76
N PHE A 674 9.16 10.58 -36.00
CA PHE A 674 8.09 9.70 -36.49
C PHE A 674 6.83 9.89 -35.66
N GLN A 675 5.68 9.77 -36.32
CA GLN A 675 4.38 9.64 -35.68
C GLN A 675 4.28 8.24 -35.05
N GLU A 676 4.12 8.17 -33.73
CA GLU A 676 4.10 6.94 -32.92
C GLU A 676 2.90 6.04 -33.22
N ASP A 677 1.79 6.63 -33.68
CA ASP A 677 0.55 5.92 -34.01
C ASP A 677 0.61 5.25 -35.39
N VAL A 678 1.22 5.91 -36.40
CA VAL A 678 1.30 5.38 -37.78
C VAL A 678 2.69 4.84 -38.14
N GLY A 679 3.71 5.13 -37.33
CA GLY A 679 5.12 4.83 -37.63
C GLY A 679 5.69 5.61 -38.82
N GLN A 680 4.96 6.60 -39.34
CA GLN A 680 5.37 7.39 -40.50
C GLN A 680 6.27 8.56 -40.08
N ARG A 681 7.29 8.85 -40.90
CA ARG A 681 8.16 10.02 -40.67
C ARG A 681 7.33 11.29 -40.85
N HIS A 682 7.52 12.28 -39.98
CA HIS A 682 6.86 13.58 -40.16
C HIS A 682 7.24 14.20 -41.50
N VAL A 683 6.25 14.67 -42.26
CA VAL A 683 6.46 15.37 -43.55
C VAL A 683 7.40 16.56 -43.38
N VAL A 684 7.32 17.23 -42.23
CA VAL A 684 8.28 18.23 -41.78
C VAL A 684 8.87 17.74 -40.47
N SER A 685 10.01 17.06 -40.51
CA SER A 685 10.81 16.82 -39.30
C SER A 685 11.20 18.19 -38.73
N CYS A 686 10.89 18.42 -37.46
CA CYS A 686 11.23 19.66 -36.77
C CYS A 686 12.74 19.86 -36.63
N VAL A 687 13.53 18.79 -36.81
CA VAL A 687 14.97 18.79 -36.57
C VAL A 687 15.75 19.21 -37.82
N ASP A 688 15.39 18.69 -38.99
CA ASP A 688 16.11 18.94 -40.25
C ASP A 688 16.15 20.44 -40.62
N LYS A 689 15.14 21.21 -40.21
CA LYS A 689 15.00 22.64 -40.54
C LYS A 689 15.66 23.60 -39.54
N TYR A 690 16.11 23.10 -38.39
CA TYR A 690 16.76 23.92 -37.35
C TYR A 690 18.28 23.83 -37.37
N ARG A 691 18.88 23.37 -38.47
CA ARG A 691 20.34 23.35 -38.66
C ARG A 691 20.94 24.74 -38.39
N GLY A 692 22.01 24.77 -37.59
CA GLY A 692 22.68 25.99 -37.15
C GLY A 692 22.00 26.74 -36.01
N LYS A 693 20.89 26.20 -35.47
CA LYS A 693 20.14 26.78 -34.35
C LYS A 693 20.17 25.81 -33.15
N PRO A 694 20.05 26.30 -31.92
CA PRO A 694 19.80 25.47 -30.74
C PRO A 694 18.45 24.73 -30.78
N ILE A 695 18.44 23.50 -30.28
CA ILE A 695 17.22 22.77 -29.91
C ILE A 695 17.24 22.54 -28.41
N ILE A 696 16.16 22.89 -27.71
CA ILE A 696 15.97 22.57 -26.29
C ILE A 696 14.91 21.48 -26.22
N PHE A 697 15.25 20.31 -25.68
CA PHE A 697 14.34 19.18 -25.56
C PHE A 697 14.00 18.88 -24.10
N CYS A 698 12.75 19.17 -23.72
CA CYS A 698 12.18 18.81 -22.44
C CYS A 698 11.59 17.40 -22.53
N ALA A 699 12.36 16.39 -22.10
CA ALA A 699 11.97 14.99 -22.08
C ALA A 699 11.29 14.61 -20.76
N LYS A 700 10.31 13.69 -20.79
CA LYS A 700 9.72 13.11 -19.57
C LYS A 700 10.66 12.12 -18.92
N ASP A 701 11.39 11.36 -19.72
CA ASP A 701 12.40 10.41 -19.26
C ASP A 701 13.51 10.20 -20.30
N LYS A 702 14.55 9.45 -19.93
CA LYS A 702 15.70 9.20 -20.80
C LYS A 702 15.36 8.46 -22.11
N ASN A 703 14.26 7.72 -22.16
CA ASN A 703 13.85 6.99 -23.36
C ASN A 703 13.24 7.92 -24.41
N ASP A 704 12.69 9.07 -24.01
CA ASP A 704 12.14 10.06 -24.94
C ASP A 704 13.20 10.59 -25.92
N ILE A 705 14.48 10.56 -25.56
CA ILE A 705 15.59 10.91 -26.48
C ILE A 705 15.62 9.98 -27.69
N ARG A 706 15.16 8.72 -27.55
CA ARG A 706 15.05 7.77 -28.66
C ARG A 706 13.88 8.06 -29.60
N LYS A 707 13.02 9.04 -29.30
CA LYS A 707 11.97 9.52 -30.21
C LYS A 707 12.54 10.35 -31.37
N PHE A 708 13.76 10.86 -31.20
CA PHE A 708 14.53 11.32 -32.33
C PHE A 708 14.91 10.12 -33.20
N TYR A 709 14.97 10.35 -34.50
CA TYR A 709 15.76 9.52 -35.38
C TYR A 709 17.22 9.95 -35.25
N ALA A 710 18.15 9.00 -35.08
CA ALA A 710 19.56 9.32 -34.89
C ALA A 710 20.12 10.14 -36.07
N MET A 711 19.58 9.93 -37.28
CA MET A 711 19.93 10.70 -38.47
C MET A 711 19.45 12.15 -38.40
N ASP A 712 18.28 12.42 -37.82
CA ASP A 712 17.76 13.79 -37.67
C ASP A 712 18.70 14.62 -36.79
N ILE A 713 19.15 14.04 -35.67
CA ILE A 713 20.15 14.71 -34.80
C ILE A 713 21.47 14.89 -35.55
N ALA A 714 21.95 13.88 -36.29
CA ALA A 714 23.18 14.00 -37.07
C ALA A 714 23.08 15.06 -38.18
N HIS A 715 21.93 15.19 -38.85
CA HIS A 715 21.64 16.24 -39.83
C HIS A 715 21.62 17.63 -39.20
N HIS A 716 21.09 17.75 -37.98
CA HIS A 716 21.10 19.00 -37.22
C HIS A 716 22.51 19.56 -37.08
N PHE A 717 23.49 18.69 -36.78
CA PHE A 717 24.90 19.06 -36.70
C PHE A 717 25.62 19.13 -38.05
N GLY A 718 24.93 18.82 -39.15
CA GLY A 718 25.43 19.02 -40.51
C GLY A 718 26.39 17.95 -41.03
N VAL A 719 26.33 16.72 -40.49
CA VAL A 719 27.38 15.70 -40.65
C VAL A 719 27.22 14.82 -41.90
N TYR A 720 26.23 15.08 -42.76
CA TYR A 720 25.95 14.22 -43.90
C TYR A 720 26.41 14.81 -45.23
N GLY A 721 27.44 14.18 -45.82
CA GLY A 721 27.87 14.37 -47.21
C GLY A 721 29.39 14.58 -47.38
N PRO A 722 30.09 13.83 -48.26
CA PRO A 722 31.53 14.00 -48.53
C PRO A 722 31.90 15.32 -49.22
N ILE A 723 30.91 16.18 -49.52
CA ILE A 723 31.07 17.42 -50.30
C ILE A 723 31.08 18.67 -49.38
N LEU A 724 30.83 18.52 -48.07
CA LEU A 724 30.63 19.65 -47.15
C LEU A 724 31.74 19.82 -46.09
N GLU A 725 32.95 19.33 -46.32
CA GLU A 725 34.11 19.57 -45.44
C GLU A 725 34.44 21.06 -45.24
N ASN A 726 33.92 21.96 -46.08
CA ASN A 726 34.15 23.41 -45.99
C ASN A 726 33.06 24.21 -45.25
N LEU A 727 32.00 23.57 -44.72
CA LEU A 727 30.87 24.28 -44.08
C LEU A 727 30.68 23.89 -42.60
N TYR A 728 31.77 23.94 -41.82
CA TYR A 728 31.74 23.92 -40.35
C TYR A 728 31.12 25.20 -39.74
N GLU A 729 30.42 26.05 -40.51
CA GLU A 729 29.91 27.34 -40.04
C GLU A 729 28.65 27.25 -39.15
N HIS A 730 27.94 26.13 -39.17
CA HIS A 730 26.68 26.01 -38.43
C HIS A 730 26.90 25.57 -36.99
N LYS A 731 26.78 26.54 -36.06
CA LYS A 731 26.85 26.34 -34.60
C LYS A 731 25.56 25.72 -34.05
N SER A 732 25.20 24.51 -34.50
CA SER A 732 24.07 23.75 -33.96
C SER A 732 24.35 23.28 -32.53
N SER A 733 23.33 23.19 -31.71
CA SER A 733 23.41 22.59 -30.37
C SER A 733 22.10 21.92 -29.98
N VAL A 734 22.18 20.97 -29.05
CA VAL A 734 21.02 20.31 -28.45
C VAL A 734 21.18 20.30 -26.92
N LEU A 735 20.19 20.87 -26.23
CA LEU A 735 20.07 20.89 -24.78
C LEU A 735 18.98 19.91 -24.35
N PHE A 736 19.34 18.82 -23.69
CA PHE A 736 18.43 17.84 -23.13
C PHE A 736 18.09 18.18 -21.68
N LEU A 737 16.80 18.30 -21.38
CA LEU A 737 16.27 18.55 -20.05
C LEU A 737 15.38 17.36 -19.68
N ALA A 738 15.84 16.50 -18.78
CA ALA A 738 15.12 15.26 -18.43
C ALA A 738 15.26 14.96 -16.93
N PRO A 739 14.39 14.19 -16.28
CA PRO A 739 14.62 13.74 -14.91
C PRO A 739 15.86 12.87 -14.78
N SER A 740 16.11 12.03 -15.78
CA SER A 740 17.32 11.21 -15.90
C SER A 740 17.87 11.34 -17.32
N LEU A 741 19.20 11.39 -17.44
CA LEU A 741 19.88 11.41 -18.72
C LEU A 741 20.38 10.01 -19.10
N PRO A 742 20.44 9.68 -20.40
CA PRO A 742 21.12 8.47 -20.87
C PRO A 742 22.61 8.56 -20.56
N SER A 743 23.22 7.40 -20.28
CA SER A 743 24.67 7.35 -20.11
C SER A 743 25.40 7.66 -21.41
N LYS A 744 26.69 7.95 -21.32
CA LYS A 744 27.54 8.14 -22.50
C LYS A 744 27.53 6.92 -23.42
N ASP A 745 27.55 5.73 -22.84
CA ASP A 745 27.46 4.50 -23.59
C ASP A 745 26.07 4.31 -24.23
N ASP A 746 24.99 4.67 -23.54
CA ASP A 746 23.64 4.64 -24.13
C ASP A 746 23.55 5.54 -25.37
N MET A 747 24.12 6.74 -25.30
CA MET A 747 24.15 7.68 -26.42
C MET A 747 25.06 7.19 -27.56
N LYS A 748 26.25 6.69 -27.26
CA LYS A 748 27.14 6.08 -28.26
C LYS A 748 26.47 4.89 -28.95
N ASN A 749 25.79 4.04 -28.20
CA ASN A 749 25.04 2.91 -28.75
C ASN A 749 23.90 3.38 -29.65
N TYR A 750 23.15 4.40 -29.23
CA TYR A 750 22.07 4.98 -30.03
C TYR A 750 22.57 5.55 -31.37
N PHE A 751 23.73 6.22 -31.39
CA PHE A 751 24.34 6.72 -32.63
C PHE A 751 25.14 5.68 -33.42
N SER A 752 25.40 4.50 -32.85
CA SER A 752 26.12 3.41 -33.52
C SER A 752 25.25 2.59 -34.48
N ASP A 753 23.99 2.97 -34.65
CA ASP A 753 23.08 2.36 -35.61
C ASP A 753 23.73 2.38 -37.02
N PRO A 754 23.84 1.23 -37.71
CA PRO A 754 24.44 1.16 -39.04
C PRO A 754 23.79 2.06 -40.09
N SER A 755 22.56 2.52 -39.87
CA SER A 755 21.89 3.49 -40.74
C SER A 755 22.48 4.91 -40.65
N VAL A 756 23.23 5.21 -39.58
CA VAL A 756 23.76 6.56 -39.30
C VAL A 756 25.29 6.55 -39.12
N ALA A 757 25.85 5.48 -38.54
CA ALA A 757 27.29 5.35 -38.32
C ALA A 757 28.00 4.71 -39.53
N THR A 758 29.19 5.22 -39.85
CA THR A 758 30.02 4.67 -40.94
C THR A 758 30.96 3.61 -40.38
N LYS A 759 30.92 2.39 -40.92
CA LYS A 759 31.87 1.33 -40.56
C LYS A 759 33.27 1.70 -41.07
N VAL A 760 34.27 1.73 -40.19
CA VAL A 760 35.65 2.07 -40.51
C VAL A 760 36.54 0.82 -40.44
N ALA A 761 37.50 0.73 -41.35
CA ALA A 761 38.49 -0.34 -41.34
C ALA A 761 39.32 -0.31 -40.05
N PHE A 762 39.45 -1.47 -39.42
CA PHE A 762 40.14 -1.64 -38.15
C PHE A 762 40.96 -2.94 -38.18
N ASP A 763 42.19 -2.90 -37.67
CA ASP A 763 43.02 -4.10 -37.54
C ASP A 763 42.53 -4.94 -36.36
N GLU A 764 41.79 -6.02 -36.66
CA GLU A 764 41.25 -6.97 -35.68
C GLU A 764 42.34 -7.54 -34.76
N SER A 765 43.61 -7.55 -35.17
CA SER A 765 44.72 -8.05 -34.33
C SER A 765 44.91 -7.25 -33.03
N THR A 766 44.45 -5.99 -33.02
CA THR A 766 44.53 -5.09 -31.88
C THR A 766 43.41 -5.29 -30.85
N PHE A 767 42.37 -6.09 -31.19
CA PHE A 767 41.33 -6.54 -30.25
C PHE A 767 41.78 -7.77 -29.45
N SER A 768 42.86 -7.55 -28.70
CA SER A 768 43.51 -8.56 -27.87
C SER A 768 44.06 -7.93 -26.59
N GLY A 769 44.31 -8.75 -25.57
CA GLY A 769 44.87 -8.32 -24.28
C GLY A 769 45.85 -9.32 -23.67
N TYR A 770 46.65 -8.85 -22.71
CA TYR A 770 47.68 -9.62 -22.03
C TYR A 770 47.28 -9.92 -20.58
N TYR A 771 47.39 -11.18 -20.17
CA TYR A 771 47.00 -11.63 -18.84
C TYR A 771 48.11 -12.42 -18.17
N LYS A 772 48.32 -12.12 -16.88
CA LYS A 772 49.24 -12.86 -16.02
C LYS A 772 48.47 -13.88 -15.19
N LEU A 773 48.66 -15.17 -15.49
CA LEU A 773 48.12 -16.30 -14.71
C LEU A 773 46.59 -16.37 -14.58
N LEU A 774 45.84 -15.53 -15.31
CA LEU A 774 44.37 -15.46 -15.30
C LEU A 774 43.81 -15.62 -16.72
N TYR A 775 42.63 -16.26 -16.81
CA TYR A 775 41.88 -16.33 -18.06
C TYR A 775 40.99 -15.08 -18.21
N PRO A 776 41.01 -14.39 -19.36
CA PRO A 776 40.16 -13.22 -19.61
C PRO A 776 38.66 -13.53 -19.49
N LYS A 777 37.88 -12.52 -19.09
CA LYS A 777 36.41 -12.55 -19.02
C LYS A 777 35.80 -11.74 -20.16
N ALA A 778 34.52 -11.98 -20.46
CA ALA A 778 33.76 -11.19 -21.45
C ALA A 778 33.79 -9.67 -21.15
N THR A 779 33.71 -9.30 -19.87
CA THR A 779 33.82 -7.90 -19.41
C THR A 779 35.14 -7.23 -19.81
N ASP A 780 36.21 -8.01 -19.98
CA ASP A 780 37.49 -7.45 -20.38
C ASP A 780 37.55 -7.14 -21.88
N ALA A 781 36.77 -7.87 -22.69
CA ALA A 781 36.56 -7.56 -24.10
C ALA A 781 35.78 -6.24 -24.24
N ASP A 782 34.75 -6.04 -23.41
CA ASP A 782 34.00 -4.77 -23.34
C ASP A 782 34.91 -3.60 -22.91
N ASN A 783 35.74 -3.80 -21.88
CA ASN A 783 36.74 -2.81 -21.45
C ASN A 783 37.73 -2.48 -22.57
N ARG A 784 38.19 -3.48 -23.32
CA ARG A 784 39.09 -3.27 -24.46
C ARG A 784 38.40 -2.48 -25.58
N CYS A 785 37.11 -2.70 -25.85
CA CYS A 785 36.37 -1.84 -26.77
C CYS A 785 36.42 -0.37 -26.34
N VAL A 786 36.18 -0.08 -25.05
CA VAL A 786 36.26 1.29 -24.51
C VAL A 786 37.68 1.86 -24.61
N GLU A 787 38.73 1.07 -24.34
CA GLU A 787 40.11 1.50 -24.54
C GLU A 787 40.41 1.86 -25.99
N LEU A 788 39.97 1.04 -26.94
CA LEU A 788 40.15 1.27 -28.38
C LEU A 788 39.37 2.50 -28.86
N GLU A 789 38.17 2.74 -28.33
CA GLU A 789 37.44 3.99 -28.56
C GLU A 789 38.28 5.20 -28.12
N ASN A 790 38.82 5.17 -26.90
CA ASN A 790 39.63 6.26 -26.37
C ASN A 790 40.95 6.44 -27.12
N GLU A 791 41.60 5.34 -27.55
CA GLU A 791 42.81 5.39 -28.39
C GLU A 791 42.53 6.06 -29.73
N LYS A 792 41.43 5.71 -30.40
CA LYS A 792 41.04 6.32 -31.69
C LYS A 792 40.59 7.77 -31.55
N GLU A 793 39.89 8.12 -30.48
CA GLU A 793 39.42 9.47 -30.21
C GLU A 793 40.56 10.45 -29.83
N LYS A 794 41.74 9.96 -29.41
CA LYS A 794 42.91 10.82 -29.17
C LYS A 794 43.47 11.46 -30.44
N ASP A 795 43.40 10.73 -31.55
CA ASP A 795 44.01 11.11 -32.83
C ASP A 795 42.98 11.58 -33.86
N SER A 796 41.71 11.74 -33.46
CA SER A 796 40.61 12.08 -34.37
C SER A 796 39.62 13.05 -33.72
N ILE A 797 39.04 13.94 -34.52
CA ILE A 797 37.91 14.76 -34.08
C ILE A 797 36.59 13.96 -34.00
N HIS A 798 36.54 12.75 -34.58
CA HIS A 798 35.33 11.93 -34.60
C HIS A 798 35.20 11.05 -33.37
N ARG A 799 33.96 10.70 -33.02
CA ARG A 799 33.67 9.70 -32.00
C ARG A 799 33.61 8.30 -32.61
N PHE A 800 34.04 7.30 -31.84
CA PHE A 800 34.03 5.91 -32.29
C PHE A 800 33.26 5.02 -31.31
N LYS A 801 32.67 3.94 -31.86
CA LYS A 801 32.07 2.86 -31.10
C LYS A 801 32.59 1.53 -31.62
N PHE A 802 33.15 0.73 -30.73
CA PHE A 802 33.57 -0.64 -31.05
C PHE A 802 32.47 -1.61 -30.63
N LYS A 803 32.02 -2.47 -31.56
CA LYS A 803 30.99 -3.48 -31.32
C LYS A 803 31.57 -4.87 -31.51
N ILE A 804 31.43 -5.72 -30.51
CA ILE A 804 31.86 -7.12 -30.60
C ILE A 804 30.93 -7.85 -31.56
N ASP A 805 31.45 -8.28 -32.71
CA ASP A 805 30.68 -9.04 -33.70
C ASP A 805 30.65 -10.52 -33.35
N LEU A 806 31.77 -11.04 -32.83
CA LEU A 806 31.92 -12.42 -32.37
C LEU A 806 32.87 -12.45 -31.17
N LEU A 807 32.35 -12.81 -30.00
CA LEU A 807 33.18 -13.03 -28.82
C LEU A 807 33.77 -14.45 -28.89
N ASP A 808 35.08 -14.55 -29.12
CA ASP A 808 35.80 -15.81 -29.28
C ASP A 808 37.19 -15.70 -28.64
N ILE A 809 37.21 -15.91 -27.33
CA ILE A 809 38.41 -15.72 -26.52
C ILE A 809 39.39 -16.86 -26.80
N LYS A 810 40.46 -16.55 -27.53
CA LYS A 810 41.48 -17.53 -27.93
C LYS A 810 42.87 -17.05 -27.56
N GLN A 811 43.67 -17.93 -26.96
CA GLN A 811 45.08 -17.66 -26.74
C GLN A 811 45.80 -17.61 -28.09
N VAL A 812 46.42 -16.48 -28.41
CA VAL A 812 47.07 -16.26 -29.72
C VAL A 812 48.58 -16.44 -29.62
N LYS A 813 49.20 -16.01 -28.51
CA LYS A 813 50.66 -16.04 -28.35
C LYS A 813 51.07 -16.07 -26.87
N SER A 814 52.16 -16.77 -26.56
CA SER A 814 52.80 -16.75 -25.24
C SER A 814 54.04 -15.86 -25.31
N ASP A 815 54.04 -14.72 -24.62
CA ASP A 815 55.19 -13.79 -24.62
C ASP A 815 56.13 -14.05 -23.42
N SER A 816 55.65 -14.70 -22.35
CA SER A 816 56.50 -15.27 -21.28
C SER A 816 55.77 -16.41 -20.55
N TRP A 817 56.46 -17.17 -19.70
CA TRP A 817 55.85 -18.24 -18.89
C TRP A 817 54.77 -17.74 -17.91
N VAL A 818 54.70 -16.44 -17.65
CA VAL A 818 53.72 -15.80 -16.77
C VAL A 818 52.78 -14.82 -17.48
N SER A 819 52.84 -14.67 -18.81
CA SER A 819 52.00 -13.71 -19.55
C SER A 819 51.58 -14.25 -20.91
N TRP A 820 50.28 -14.38 -21.12
CA TRP A 820 49.69 -14.86 -22.37
C TRP A 820 48.85 -13.77 -23.03
N LYS A 821 48.93 -13.70 -24.37
CA LYS A 821 48.10 -12.84 -25.20
C LYS A 821 46.86 -13.60 -25.64
N TYR A 822 45.69 -13.02 -25.39
CA TYR A 822 44.40 -13.54 -25.83
C TYR A 822 43.79 -12.58 -26.85
N SER A 823 43.29 -13.11 -27.96
CA SER A 823 42.34 -12.40 -28.81
C SER A 823 40.96 -12.56 -28.20
N TYR A 824 40.14 -11.51 -28.26
CA TYR A 824 38.76 -11.55 -27.78
C TYR A 824 37.76 -11.92 -28.89
N GLY A 825 38.22 -12.15 -30.13
CA GLY A 825 37.39 -12.52 -31.28
C GLY A 825 37.35 -11.43 -32.36
N LYS A 826 36.18 -11.16 -32.94
CA LYS A 826 35.98 -10.15 -33.99
C LYS A 826 35.21 -8.94 -33.46
N CYS A 827 35.65 -7.76 -33.88
CA CYS A 827 35.05 -6.49 -33.49
C CYS A 827 34.99 -5.54 -34.69
N SER A 828 33.87 -4.84 -34.83
CA SER A 828 33.67 -3.79 -35.83
C SER A 828 33.84 -2.41 -35.19
N CYS A 829 34.56 -1.53 -35.88
CA CYS A 829 34.69 -0.12 -35.52
C CYS A 829 33.68 0.71 -36.32
N TYR A 830 32.88 1.50 -35.63
CA TYR A 830 31.94 2.44 -36.22
C TYR A 830 32.36 3.86 -35.88
N GLN A 831 32.55 4.69 -36.90
CA GLN A 831 32.67 6.13 -36.77
C GLN A 831 31.27 6.71 -36.62
N LEU A 832 31.03 7.33 -35.48
CA LEU A 832 29.74 7.93 -35.16
C LEU A 832 29.58 9.23 -35.99
N PRO A 833 28.33 9.61 -36.33
CA PRO A 833 28.02 10.84 -37.04
C PRO A 833 28.19 12.09 -36.18
N LEU A 834 28.86 12.00 -35.03
CA LEU A 834 29.10 13.11 -34.12
C LEU A 834 30.60 13.24 -33.89
N ASN A 835 31.08 14.48 -33.87
CA ASN A 835 32.45 14.79 -33.53
C ASN A 835 32.55 15.26 -32.07
N ILE A 836 33.77 15.41 -31.58
CA ILE A 836 34.08 15.88 -30.22
C ILE A 836 33.67 17.35 -30.01
N LEU A 837 33.45 18.12 -31.09
CA LEU A 837 33.09 19.53 -31.06
C LEU A 837 31.58 19.79 -30.98
N HIS A 838 30.73 18.79 -31.27
CA HIS A 838 29.28 18.91 -31.16
C HIS A 838 28.88 18.96 -29.69
N SER A 839 28.26 20.06 -29.28
CA SER A 839 27.83 20.26 -27.91
C SER A 839 26.46 19.61 -27.68
N PHE A 840 26.47 18.48 -26.96
CA PHE A 840 25.28 17.95 -26.31
C PHE A 840 25.32 18.36 -24.86
N ILE A 841 24.31 19.08 -24.40
CA ILE A 841 24.26 19.49 -22.99
C ILE A 841 23.09 18.74 -22.38
N GLY A 842 23.36 17.88 -21.41
CA GLY A 842 22.32 17.23 -20.63
C GLY A 842 22.17 17.91 -19.28
N LEU A 843 20.94 18.22 -18.88
CA LEU A 843 20.59 18.56 -17.50
C LEU A 843 19.57 17.55 -16.97
N SER A 844 19.92 16.95 -15.82
CA SER A 844 19.10 15.97 -15.12
C SER A 844 18.37 16.60 -13.92
N PHE A 845 17.08 16.35 -13.76
CA PHE A 845 16.23 16.89 -12.67
C PHE A 845 15.47 15.76 -11.93
N ASP A 846 16.17 14.85 -11.26
CA ASP A 846 15.50 13.79 -10.48
C ASP A 846 14.89 14.36 -9.19
N ARG A 847 13.65 13.95 -8.87
CA ARG A 847 12.92 14.34 -7.64
C ARG A 847 13.37 13.59 -6.39
N LYS A 848 14.13 12.50 -6.53
CA LYS A 848 14.54 11.63 -5.41
C LYS A 848 15.94 11.92 -4.86
N SER A 849 16.78 12.67 -5.56
CA SER A 849 17.90 13.32 -4.90
C SER A 849 17.32 14.47 -4.09
N ASP A 850 17.70 14.58 -2.81
CA ASP A 850 17.51 15.83 -2.07
C ASP A 850 17.93 17.00 -2.97
N TYR A 851 17.30 18.17 -2.83
CA TYR A 851 17.62 19.43 -3.56
C TYR A 851 19.12 19.82 -3.59
N LEU A 852 19.99 19.05 -2.93
CA LEU A 852 21.43 19.08 -2.87
C LEU A 852 22.17 18.48 -4.08
N ASP A 853 21.54 17.66 -4.93
CA ASP A 853 22.20 17.04 -6.10
C ASP A 853 21.50 17.39 -7.42
N PHE A 854 21.65 18.65 -7.86
CA PHE A 854 21.64 18.93 -9.30
C PHE A 854 22.91 18.28 -9.89
N GLY A 855 22.71 17.09 -10.46
CA GLY A 855 23.76 16.27 -11.04
C GLY A 855 24.49 16.97 -12.18
N GLN A 856 25.82 16.84 -12.15
CA GLN A 856 26.78 16.87 -13.25
C GLN A 856 26.28 17.56 -14.54
N VAL A 857 26.73 18.79 -14.79
CA VAL A 857 26.78 19.32 -16.16
C VAL A 857 27.87 18.53 -16.88
N ALA A 858 27.43 17.46 -17.52
CA ALA A 858 28.26 16.60 -18.34
C ALA A 858 27.67 16.63 -19.74
N ASP A 859 28.53 16.80 -20.74
CA ASP A 859 28.12 16.47 -22.09
C ASP A 859 27.95 14.94 -22.14
N PRO A 860 26.74 14.42 -22.41
CA PRO A 860 26.47 13.00 -22.36
C PRO A 860 27.21 12.24 -23.47
N VAL A 861 27.67 12.90 -24.55
CA VAL A 861 28.44 12.26 -25.62
C VAL A 861 29.94 12.32 -25.32
N THR A 862 30.45 13.41 -24.77
CA THR A 862 31.88 13.58 -24.51
C THR A 862 32.32 13.02 -23.15
N GLY A 863 31.43 13.03 -22.15
CA GLY A 863 31.74 12.69 -20.76
C GLY A 863 32.57 13.75 -20.04
N GLU A 864 32.85 14.89 -20.67
CA GLU A 864 33.54 16.01 -20.01
C GLU A 864 32.60 16.63 -18.97
N ARG A 865 33.04 16.57 -17.71
CA ARG A 865 32.46 17.38 -16.64
C ARG A 865 32.99 18.80 -16.81
N LEU A 866 32.14 19.81 -16.65
CA LEU A 866 32.59 21.21 -16.56
C LEU A 866 33.42 21.41 -15.28
N GLU A 867 34.72 21.09 -15.33
CA GLU A 867 35.68 21.21 -14.22
C GLU A 867 36.16 22.66 -14.01
N ASN A 868 35.24 23.62 -13.94
CA ASN A 868 35.57 24.92 -13.37
C ASN A 868 35.11 24.94 -11.91
N PRO A 869 35.99 24.64 -10.93
CA PRO A 869 35.62 24.50 -9.53
C PRO A 869 34.95 25.76 -8.96
N LYS A 870 35.36 26.97 -9.40
CA LYS A 870 34.72 28.23 -9.00
C LYS A 870 33.29 28.36 -9.53
N LEU A 871 33.02 27.83 -10.73
CA LEU A 871 31.71 27.85 -11.35
C LEU A 871 30.78 26.78 -10.75
N ILE A 872 31.34 25.61 -10.42
CA ILE A 872 30.66 24.56 -9.67
C ILE A 872 30.24 25.06 -8.29
N ASP A 873 31.08 25.84 -7.59
CA ASP A 873 30.73 26.42 -6.29
C ASP A 873 29.60 27.47 -6.39
N ILE A 874 29.56 28.24 -7.48
CA ILE A 874 28.46 29.19 -7.78
C ILE A 874 27.15 28.44 -8.07
N LEU A 875 27.21 27.33 -8.83
CA LEU A 875 26.05 26.50 -9.17
C LEU A 875 25.63 25.56 -8.00
N ARG A 876 26.51 25.28 -7.05
CA ARG A 876 26.23 24.48 -5.84
C ARG A 876 25.70 25.31 -4.67
N ASN A 877 25.72 26.64 -4.77
CA ASN A 877 25.22 27.47 -3.68
C ASN A 877 23.70 27.23 -3.51
N LYS A 878 23.29 26.82 -2.30
CA LYS A 878 22.06 26.06 -2.04
C LYS A 878 20.73 26.77 -2.41
N ASN A 879 20.76 28.06 -2.75
CA ASN A 879 19.56 28.88 -2.97
C ASN A 879 19.46 29.50 -4.38
N SER A 880 20.31 29.12 -5.35
CA SER A 880 20.11 29.58 -6.75
C SER A 880 18.88 28.92 -7.36
N SER A 881 17.85 29.69 -7.75
CA SER A 881 16.64 29.15 -8.38
C SER A 881 16.97 28.37 -9.65
N ILE A 882 16.13 27.39 -9.99
CA ILE A 882 16.16 26.59 -11.23
C ILE A 882 16.42 27.49 -12.47
N ASP A 883 15.90 28.71 -12.43
CA ASP A 883 16.00 29.74 -13.47
C ASP A 883 17.46 30.10 -13.82
N PHE A 884 18.38 30.19 -12.85
CA PHE A 884 19.78 30.56 -13.12
C PHE A 884 20.56 29.44 -13.79
N LYS A 885 20.38 28.20 -13.35
CA LYS A 885 21.04 27.02 -13.93
C LYS A 885 20.54 26.75 -15.35
N LEU A 886 19.23 26.91 -15.56
CA LEU A 886 18.60 26.81 -16.86
C LEU A 886 19.06 27.95 -17.79
N LEU A 887 19.08 29.19 -17.30
CA LEU A 887 19.59 30.35 -18.05
C LEU A 887 21.04 30.13 -18.47
N PHE A 888 21.91 29.65 -17.57
CA PHE A 888 23.31 29.36 -17.89
C PHE A 888 23.45 28.26 -18.95
N ALA A 889 22.71 27.16 -18.83
CA ALA A 889 22.76 26.08 -19.81
C ALA A 889 22.21 26.50 -21.18
N VAL A 890 21.17 27.34 -21.21
CA VAL A 890 20.66 27.96 -22.44
C VAL A 890 21.71 28.91 -23.04
N ILE A 891 22.34 29.77 -22.24
CA ILE A 891 23.42 30.66 -22.70
C ILE A 891 24.59 29.86 -23.27
N TYR A 892 24.96 28.76 -22.60
CA TYR A 892 26.04 27.88 -23.01
C TYR A 892 25.70 27.13 -24.30
N SER A 893 24.48 26.56 -24.41
CA SER A 893 24.03 25.86 -25.62
C SER A 893 23.93 26.78 -26.82
N LEU A 894 23.61 28.06 -26.62
CA LEU A 894 23.61 29.07 -27.69
C LEU A 894 25.01 29.44 -28.19
N ASN A 895 26.08 28.85 -27.62
CA ASN A 895 27.48 29.20 -27.88
C ASN A 895 27.73 30.72 -27.79
N LEU A 896 26.96 31.39 -26.92
CA LEU A 896 27.11 32.83 -26.66
C LEU A 896 28.45 33.10 -25.97
N GLN A 897 29.16 32.10 -25.47
CA GLN A 897 30.51 32.24 -24.90
C GLN A 897 31.48 32.95 -25.87
N SER A 898 31.38 32.66 -27.18
CA SER A 898 32.18 33.36 -28.19
C SER A 898 31.79 34.83 -28.33
N LYS A 899 30.50 35.17 -28.22
CA LYS A 899 30.04 36.55 -28.11
C LYS A 899 30.51 37.16 -26.78
N PHE A 900 30.45 36.45 -25.64
CA PHE A 900 30.98 36.91 -24.35
C PHE A 900 32.50 37.14 -24.36
N ARG A 901 33.27 36.33 -25.09
CA ARG A 901 34.74 36.46 -25.22
C ARG A 901 35.13 37.63 -26.14
N VAL A 902 34.41 37.79 -27.27
CA VAL A 902 34.55 38.97 -28.14
C VAL A 902 34.07 40.25 -27.42
N ILE A 903 33.04 40.17 -26.58
CA ILE A 903 32.56 41.28 -25.73
C ILE A 903 33.58 41.62 -24.64
N LYS A 904 34.29 40.64 -24.09
CA LYS A 904 35.39 40.83 -23.12
C LYS A 904 36.64 41.42 -23.76
N GLU A 905 36.89 41.14 -25.04
CA GLU A 905 38.01 41.71 -25.80
C GLU A 905 37.68 43.08 -26.44
N LEU A 906 36.39 43.47 -26.53
CA LEU A 906 35.94 44.74 -27.08
C LEU A 906 35.91 45.92 -26.09
N GLY A 907 36.38 45.73 -24.85
CA GLY A 907 36.86 46.81 -23.97
C GLY A 907 36.07 48.13 -23.95
N LYS A 908 34.73 48.08 -23.89
CA LYS A 908 33.89 49.27 -23.66
C LYS A 908 32.74 49.00 -22.68
N THR A 909 32.97 49.56 -21.50
CA THR A 909 32.14 49.89 -20.32
C THR A 909 30.62 49.64 -20.27
N GLU A 910 29.85 49.69 -21.34
CA GLU A 910 28.37 49.50 -21.25
C GLU A 910 27.96 48.03 -21.10
N THR A 911 28.73 47.10 -21.67
CA THR A 911 28.35 45.68 -21.67
C THR A 911 28.85 44.94 -20.43
N GLU A 912 29.98 45.37 -19.86
CA GLU A 912 30.39 44.96 -18.50
C GLU A 912 29.40 45.50 -17.47
N GLN A 913 28.88 46.72 -17.66
CA GLN A 913 27.73 47.22 -16.90
C GLN A 913 26.51 46.33 -17.09
N LEU A 914 26.16 45.93 -18.30
CA LEU A 914 24.97 45.11 -18.53
C LEU A 914 25.09 43.69 -17.95
N ILE A 915 26.28 43.09 -18.00
CA ILE A 915 26.57 41.79 -17.36
C ILE A 915 26.61 41.92 -15.84
N ALA A 916 27.21 43.00 -15.32
CA ALA A 916 27.19 43.31 -13.90
C ALA A 916 25.77 43.62 -13.41
N GLU A 917 24.94 44.32 -14.19
CA GLU A 917 23.53 44.61 -13.95
C GLU A 917 22.68 43.34 -14.03
N LEU A 918 22.95 42.42 -14.97
CA LEU A 918 22.26 41.12 -15.05
C LEU A 918 22.59 40.25 -13.84
N ILE A 919 23.87 40.18 -13.45
CA ILE A 919 24.32 39.48 -12.24
C ILE A 919 23.75 40.16 -10.99
N ARG A 920 23.77 41.50 -10.92
CA ARG A 920 23.18 42.31 -9.83
C ARG A 920 21.67 42.12 -9.74
N TRP A 921 20.95 42.09 -10.85
CA TRP A 921 19.50 41.92 -10.91
C TRP A 921 19.09 40.50 -10.53
N VAL A 922 19.82 39.48 -10.99
CA VAL A 922 19.62 38.08 -10.59
C VAL A 922 19.89 37.90 -9.09
N ILE A 923 20.94 38.51 -8.56
CA ILE A 923 21.24 38.53 -7.12
C ILE A 923 20.14 39.29 -6.36
N PHE A 924 19.68 40.44 -6.86
CA PHE A 924 18.64 41.27 -6.25
C PHE A 924 17.27 40.59 -6.21
N GLU A 925 16.81 39.97 -7.30
CA GLU A 925 15.54 39.23 -7.33
C GLU A 925 15.60 37.91 -6.55
N SER A 926 16.77 37.26 -6.48
CA SER A 926 16.99 36.10 -5.60
C SER A 926 16.87 36.50 -4.11
N VAL A 927 17.49 37.63 -3.74
CA VAL A 927 17.39 38.21 -2.38
C VAL A 927 15.96 38.66 -2.08
N LYS A 928 15.27 39.31 -3.01
CA LYS A 928 13.88 39.79 -2.86
C LYS A 928 12.85 38.65 -2.76
N ARG A 929 13.05 37.53 -3.46
CA ARG A 929 12.21 36.32 -3.35
C ARG A 929 12.43 35.60 -2.01
N GLU A 930 13.67 35.45 -1.55
CA GLU A 930 13.97 34.85 -0.24
C GLU A 930 13.46 35.69 0.93
N LEU A 931 13.51 37.02 0.80
CA LEU A 931 12.94 37.97 1.78
C LEU A 931 11.43 37.79 2.01
N ARG A 932 10.73 37.08 1.13
CA ARG A 932 9.31 36.74 1.27
C ARG A 932 9.07 35.37 1.93
N GLN A 933 10.10 34.55 2.15
CA GLN A 933 9.93 33.12 2.43
C GLN A 933 10.75 32.50 3.58
N SER A 934 11.72 33.16 4.25
CA SER A 934 12.55 32.47 5.26
C SER A 934 12.75 33.18 6.63
N ASP A 935 12.71 32.36 7.70
CA ASP A 935 12.91 32.71 9.12
C ASP A 935 14.36 32.46 9.61
N THR A 936 15.40 32.43 8.75
CA THR A 936 16.77 32.11 9.21
C THR A 936 17.89 33.03 8.67
N PHE A 937 18.79 33.43 9.57
CA PHE A 937 19.86 34.46 9.44
C PHE A 937 21.29 34.08 8.93
N PRO A 938 21.69 32.86 8.52
CA PRO A 938 23.12 32.55 8.27
C PRO A 938 23.77 33.20 7.04
N THR A 939 23.01 33.73 6.09
CA THR A 939 23.49 34.21 4.78
C THR A 939 24.07 35.63 4.80
N LEU A 940 23.74 36.45 5.80
CA LEU A 940 24.25 37.82 5.91
C LEU A 940 25.75 37.90 6.14
N GLU A 941 26.32 36.94 6.88
CA GLU A 941 27.76 36.90 7.14
C GLU A 941 28.56 36.50 5.89
N GLY A 942 28.02 35.59 5.06
CA GLY A 942 28.62 35.22 3.78
C GLY A 942 28.62 36.37 2.79
N ILE A 943 27.50 37.08 2.67
CA ILE A 943 27.38 38.26 1.80
C ILE A 943 28.31 39.38 2.27
N ALA A 944 28.40 39.63 3.59
CA ALA A 944 29.30 40.65 4.14
C ALA A 944 30.78 40.32 3.89
N ASN A 945 31.19 39.05 3.98
CA ASN A 945 32.58 38.65 3.70
C ASN A 945 32.92 38.79 2.20
N VAL A 946 32.00 38.46 1.28
CA VAL A 946 32.20 38.65 -0.17
C VAL A 946 32.28 40.13 -0.53
N LEU A 947 31.42 40.97 0.04
CA LEU A 947 31.46 42.42 -0.16
C LEU A 947 32.70 43.09 0.47
N GLN A 948 33.31 42.46 1.49
CA GLN A 948 34.53 42.93 2.13
C GLN A 948 35.80 42.59 1.32
N GLU A 949 35.75 41.51 0.53
CA GLU A 949 36.88 41.05 -0.29
C GLU A 949 36.91 41.70 -1.68
N ASP A 950 35.78 42.18 -2.22
CA ASP A 950 35.73 42.85 -3.52
C ASP A 950 34.77 44.06 -3.53
N SER A 951 35.32 45.27 -3.35
CA SER A 951 34.56 46.52 -3.26
C SER A 951 33.95 46.97 -4.60
N SER A 952 34.30 46.34 -5.71
CA SER A 952 33.76 46.66 -7.04
C SER A 952 32.32 46.17 -7.27
N LEU A 953 31.86 45.24 -6.43
CA LEU A 953 30.49 44.68 -6.44
C LEU A 953 29.47 45.57 -5.70
N ILE A 954 29.93 46.67 -5.12
CA ILE A 954 29.17 47.56 -4.26
C ILE A 954 28.47 48.63 -5.13
N CYS A 955 27.14 48.55 -5.26
CA CYS A 955 26.33 49.69 -5.71
C CYS A 955 25.49 50.24 -4.56
N GLU A 956 25.05 51.49 -4.69
CA GLU A 956 24.29 52.22 -3.66
C GLU A 956 23.09 51.41 -3.15
N ALA A 957 22.30 50.81 -4.06
CA ALA A 957 21.13 50.00 -3.70
C ALA A 957 21.47 48.75 -2.87
N THR A 958 22.61 48.10 -3.12
CA THR A 958 23.08 46.93 -2.36
C THR A 958 23.55 47.33 -0.97
N VAL A 959 24.29 48.43 -0.84
CA VAL A 959 24.71 48.95 0.47
C VAL A 959 23.52 49.45 1.27
N TYR A 960 22.60 50.17 0.63
CA TYR A 960 21.39 50.70 1.27
C TYR A 960 20.49 49.56 1.77
N SER A 961 20.33 48.50 0.97
CA SER A 961 19.55 47.31 1.35
C SER A 961 20.20 46.53 2.50
N VAL A 962 21.52 46.32 2.45
CA VAL A 962 22.29 45.67 3.53
C VAL A 962 22.28 46.52 4.81
N MET A 963 22.38 47.85 4.70
CA MET A 963 22.31 48.78 5.83
C MET A 963 20.91 48.88 6.43
N ASN A 964 19.85 48.91 5.61
CA ASN A 964 18.47 48.83 6.10
C ASN A 964 18.22 47.51 6.84
N LEU A 965 18.80 46.41 6.37
CA LEU A 965 18.71 45.11 7.01
C LEU A 965 19.50 45.05 8.32
N LEU A 966 20.72 45.59 8.36
CA LEU A 966 21.53 45.71 9.58
C LEU A 966 20.85 46.62 10.61
N ASN A 967 20.23 47.72 10.17
CA ASN A 967 19.47 48.62 11.04
C ASN A 967 18.19 47.96 11.58
N ARG A 968 17.45 47.19 10.76
CA ARG A 968 16.30 46.37 11.21
C ARG A 968 16.70 45.24 12.16
N ALA A 969 17.81 44.54 11.88
CA ALA A 969 18.34 43.49 12.75
C ALA A 969 18.84 44.05 14.10
N THR A 970 19.40 45.26 14.13
CA THR A 970 19.73 45.94 15.38
C THR A 970 18.49 46.43 16.15
N GLY A 971 17.38 46.72 15.46
CA GLY A 971 16.08 46.97 16.10
C GLY A 971 15.54 45.76 16.86
N PHE A 972 15.83 44.54 16.41
CA PHE A 972 15.47 43.30 17.10
C PHE A 972 16.27 43.05 18.39
N THR A 973 17.46 43.67 18.55
CA THR A 973 18.27 43.52 19.78
C THR A 973 17.74 44.32 20.98
N TYR A 974 16.61 45.02 20.84
CA TYR A 974 15.95 45.71 21.96
C TYR A 974 15.13 44.76 22.87
N TRP A 975 14.88 43.51 22.45
CA TRP A 975 14.31 42.47 23.32
C TRP A 975 15.41 41.69 24.04
N ARG A 976 16.03 42.35 25.03
CA ARG A 976 16.97 41.74 25.96
C ARG A 976 16.22 40.94 27.03
N SER A 977 15.94 39.67 26.77
CA SER A 977 15.90 38.66 27.82
C SER A 977 15.89 37.28 27.16
N TRP A 978 16.76 36.36 27.61
CA TRP A 978 16.85 34.95 27.19
C TRP A 978 17.72 34.66 25.96
N LEU A 979 19.05 34.72 26.12
CA LEU A 979 20.04 33.73 25.64
C LEU A 979 21.48 34.29 25.82
N PRO A 980 22.49 33.46 26.16
CA PRO A 980 23.85 33.91 26.43
C PRO A 980 24.68 33.95 25.13
N PHE A 981 24.72 35.08 24.44
CA PHE A 981 25.60 35.30 23.28
C PHE A 981 26.63 36.41 23.56
N ALA A 982 27.73 36.06 24.22
CA ALA A 982 28.82 37.00 24.51
C ALA A 982 29.91 37.07 23.42
N THR A 983 30.03 36.05 22.56
CA THR A 983 31.16 35.93 21.60
C THR A 983 30.86 36.46 20.19
N LEU A 984 29.60 36.49 19.76
CA LEU A 984 29.19 37.03 18.44
C LEU A 984 29.10 38.57 18.38
N SER A 985 28.89 39.22 19.54
CA SER A 985 28.70 40.67 19.65
C SER A 985 29.93 41.50 19.23
N TYR A 986 31.14 41.01 19.50
CA TYR A 986 32.37 41.77 19.24
C TYR A 986 32.78 41.76 17.76
N GLY A 987 32.62 40.63 17.08
CA GLY A 987 32.88 40.51 15.64
C GLY A 987 31.89 41.31 14.79
N PHE A 988 30.61 41.28 15.16
CA PHE A 988 29.55 41.98 14.44
C PHE A 988 29.68 43.50 14.52
N LYS A 989 30.01 44.04 15.71
CA LYS A 989 30.22 45.48 15.91
C LYS A 989 31.43 45.99 15.12
N THR A 990 32.51 45.22 15.08
CA THR A 990 33.73 45.59 14.34
C THR A 990 33.50 45.56 12.82
N LYS A 991 32.76 44.57 12.31
CA LYS A 991 32.40 44.48 10.89
C LYS A 991 31.38 45.57 10.48
N ARG A 992 30.41 45.89 11.34
CA ARG A 992 29.46 47.02 11.13
C ARG A 992 30.20 48.34 10.96
N THR A 993 31.15 48.65 11.84
CA THR A 993 31.92 49.90 11.75
C THR A 993 32.73 49.96 10.45
N LYS A 994 33.27 48.83 9.97
CA LYS A 994 33.99 48.79 8.68
C LYS A 994 33.07 49.02 7.48
N ILE A 995 31.88 48.43 7.47
CA ILE A 995 30.88 48.65 6.41
C ILE A 995 30.35 50.09 6.44
N GLN A 996 30.14 50.66 7.62
CA GLN A 996 29.77 52.08 7.78
C GLN A 996 30.86 53.01 7.24
N ASN A 997 32.13 52.76 7.59
CA ASN A 997 33.24 53.55 7.07
C ASN A 997 33.38 53.45 5.54
N LEU A 998 33.04 52.29 4.96
CA LEU A 998 33.03 52.10 3.50
C LEU A 998 31.88 52.89 2.85
N TYR A 999 30.70 52.87 3.46
CA TYR A 999 29.55 53.67 3.02
C TYR A 999 29.85 55.17 3.06
N ASP A 1000 30.42 55.66 4.16
CA ASP A 1000 30.77 57.07 4.33
C ASP A 1000 31.85 57.51 3.33
N ALA A 1001 32.79 56.61 2.96
CA ALA A 1001 33.80 56.88 1.94
C ALA A 1001 33.20 56.93 0.52
N VAL A 1002 32.26 56.04 0.20
CA VAL A 1002 31.56 56.03 -1.10
C VAL A 1002 30.62 57.23 -1.25
N ASP A 1003 29.87 57.60 -0.20
CA ASP A 1003 29.03 58.81 -0.20
C ASP A 1003 29.89 60.09 -0.37
N GLY A 1004 31.08 60.11 0.25
CA GLY A 1004 32.05 61.20 0.09
C GLY A 1004 32.57 61.35 -1.34
N GLU A 1005 32.92 60.25 -2.02
CA GLU A 1005 33.35 60.30 -3.43
C GLU A 1005 32.22 60.64 -4.39
N ILE A 1006 31.01 60.13 -4.17
CA ILE A 1006 29.84 60.44 -5.01
C ILE A 1006 29.48 61.92 -4.88
N ARG A 1007 29.45 62.48 -3.66
CA ARG A 1007 29.21 63.93 -3.47
C ARG A 1007 30.29 64.78 -4.12
N ARG A 1008 31.55 64.36 -4.03
CA ARG A 1008 32.67 65.06 -4.69
C ARG A 1008 32.52 65.01 -6.21
N TRP A 1009 32.20 63.85 -6.78
CA TRP A 1009 32.01 63.68 -8.22
C TRP A 1009 30.80 64.48 -8.73
N ALA A 1010 29.69 64.46 -8.00
CA ALA A 1010 28.51 65.27 -8.29
C ALA A 1010 28.82 66.78 -8.23
N LEU A 1011 29.58 67.25 -7.23
CA LEU A 1011 30.03 68.64 -7.13
C LEU A 1011 30.99 69.03 -8.26
N GLU A 1012 31.89 68.12 -8.67
CA GLU A 1012 32.79 68.33 -9.81
C GLU A 1012 31.99 68.40 -11.14
N CYS A 1013 30.98 67.55 -11.34
CA CYS A 1013 30.09 67.59 -12.51
C CYS A 1013 29.19 68.85 -12.55
N ILE A 1014 28.70 69.31 -11.39
CA ILE A 1014 27.95 70.58 -11.26
C ILE A 1014 28.86 71.78 -11.57
N GLN A 1015 30.10 71.80 -11.06
CA GLN A 1015 31.07 72.87 -11.34
C GLN A 1015 31.50 72.90 -12.81
N ARG A 1016 31.52 71.75 -13.49
CA ARG A 1016 31.78 71.65 -14.93
C ARG A 1016 30.56 71.99 -15.81
N LYS A 1017 29.39 72.25 -15.21
CA LYS A 1017 28.11 72.47 -15.90
C LYS A 1017 27.69 71.32 -16.82
N GLU A 1018 28.15 70.10 -16.55
CA GLU A 1018 27.76 68.91 -17.31
C GLU A 1018 26.36 68.42 -16.90
N ILE A 1019 25.88 68.87 -15.74
CA ILE A 1019 24.53 68.63 -15.24
C ILE A 1019 23.92 70.00 -14.91
N GLU A 1020 22.85 70.38 -15.61
CA GLU A 1020 22.02 71.53 -15.21
C GLU A 1020 21.17 71.13 -14.01
N TYR A 1021 21.15 71.98 -12.98
CA TYR A 1021 20.38 71.76 -11.76
C TYR A 1021 18.89 71.67 -12.11
N PHE A 1022 18.32 70.47 -12.05
CA PHE A 1022 16.89 70.26 -12.28
C PHE A 1022 16.14 70.76 -11.05
N ASP A 1023 15.72 72.02 -11.08
CA ASP A 1023 14.91 72.61 -10.03
C ASP A 1023 13.48 72.06 -10.14
N VAL A 1024 13.24 71.01 -9.37
CA VAL A 1024 11.96 70.30 -9.27
C VAL A 1024 10.86 71.27 -8.81
N ASP A 1025 11.16 72.22 -7.92
CA ASP A 1025 10.18 73.17 -7.41
C ASP A 1025 9.77 74.18 -8.50
N THR A 1026 10.73 74.66 -9.31
CA THR A 1026 10.42 75.56 -10.44
C THR A 1026 9.66 74.84 -11.55
N THR A 1027 9.93 73.54 -11.76
CA THR A 1027 9.23 72.71 -12.75
C THR A 1027 7.79 72.40 -12.32
N ILE A 1028 7.57 72.10 -11.04
CA ILE A 1028 6.24 71.88 -10.46
C ILE A 1028 5.43 73.18 -10.43
N LEU A 1029 6.05 74.32 -10.10
CA LEU A 1029 5.39 75.63 -10.11
C LEU A 1029 4.99 76.08 -11.52
N ASN A 1030 5.79 75.76 -12.55
CA ASN A 1030 5.43 76.04 -13.94
C ASN A 1030 4.31 75.10 -14.44
N ALA A 1031 4.36 73.81 -14.11
CA ALA A 1031 3.29 72.87 -14.43
C ALA A 1031 1.96 73.24 -13.75
N GLN A 1032 1.99 73.71 -12.49
CA GLN A 1032 0.80 74.21 -11.81
C GLN A 1032 0.27 75.51 -12.42
N ARG A 1033 1.14 76.41 -12.88
CA ARG A 1033 0.76 77.65 -13.56
C ARG A 1033 0.13 77.38 -14.94
N ASP A 1034 0.59 76.37 -15.66
CA ASP A 1034 0.07 75.96 -16.96
C ASP A 1034 -1.30 75.23 -16.83
N VAL A 1035 -1.50 74.48 -15.75
CA VAL A 1035 -2.80 73.88 -15.42
C VAL A 1035 -3.82 74.94 -15.00
N GLN A 1036 -3.41 76.00 -14.31
CA GLN A 1036 -4.31 77.06 -13.86
C GLN A 1036 -4.69 78.08 -14.95
N THR A 1037 -3.88 78.21 -16.01
CA THR A 1037 -4.12 79.19 -17.09
C THR A 1037 -4.92 78.63 -18.27
N SER A 1038 -5.09 77.31 -18.37
CA SER A 1038 -5.85 76.65 -19.45
C SER A 1038 -7.37 76.64 -19.23
N SER A 1039 -7.98 77.84 -19.30
CA SER A 1039 -9.43 78.00 -19.37
C SER A 1039 -9.91 78.00 -20.82
N SER A 1040 -9.97 76.82 -21.47
CA SER A 1040 -10.93 76.51 -22.55
C SER A 1040 -10.60 75.17 -23.22
N HIS A 1041 -11.68 74.48 -23.62
CA HIS A 1041 -11.73 73.20 -24.30
C HIS A 1041 -10.53 72.82 -25.19
N ALA A 1042 -9.66 71.97 -24.67
CA ALA A 1042 -8.81 71.09 -25.47
C ALA A 1042 -8.81 69.69 -24.83
N THR A 1043 -9.17 68.68 -25.60
CA THR A 1043 -9.12 67.26 -25.23
C THR A 1043 -7.68 66.85 -24.95
N PHE A 1044 -7.35 66.57 -23.69
CA PHE A 1044 -6.09 65.93 -23.31
C PHE A 1044 -6.07 64.46 -23.76
N PRO A 1045 -4.97 63.95 -24.31
CA PRO A 1045 -4.77 62.51 -24.45
C PRO A 1045 -4.63 61.91 -23.04
N LYS A 1046 -5.24 60.75 -22.85
CA LYS A 1046 -5.33 60.03 -21.58
C LYS A 1046 -3.94 59.89 -20.93
N LEU A 1047 -3.82 60.43 -19.72
CA LEU A 1047 -2.77 60.16 -18.73
C LEU A 1047 -2.84 58.71 -18.20
N ARG A 1048 -2.93 57.72 -19.10
CA ARG A 1048 -2.97 56.30 -18.74
C ARG A 1048 -1.65 55.56 -18.99
N ASP A 1049 -0.69 56.21 -19.64
CA ASP A 1049 0.55 55.56 -20.11
C ASP A 1049 1.84 56.16 -19.53
N ILE A 1050 1.79 56.88 -18.40
CA ILE A 1050 3.00 57.19 -17.62
C ILE A 1050 2.98 56.33 -16.36
N PRO A 1051 3.94 55.41 -16.18
CA PRO A 1051 4.04 54.65 -14.94
C PRO A 1051 4.25 55.61 -13.76
N ILE A 1052 3.29 55.61 -12.84
CA ILE A 1052 3.33 56.33 -11.55
C ILE A 1052 4.60 56.03 -10.74
N THR A 1053 5.29 54.94 -11.07
CA THR A 1053 6.57 54.52 -10.49
C THR A 1053 7.70 55.55 -10.67
N TYR A 1054 7.69 56.38 -11.73
CA TYR A 1054 8.77 57.36 -11.98
C TYR A 1054 8.61 58.70 -11.25
N LEU A 1055 7.50 58.91 -10.52
CA LEU A 1055 7.17 60.16 -9.83
C LEU A 1055 7.21 60.02 -8.30
N LEU A 1056 7.45 58.82 -7.78
CA LEU A 1056 7.53 58.53 -6.34
C LEU A 1056 8.89 57.98 -5.89
N GLU A 1057 9.81 57.72 -6.82
CA GLU A 1057 11.27 57.67 -6.57
C GLU A 1057 11.86 59.05 -6.81
#